data_AF-A0A925S4E6-F1
#
_entry.id   AF-A0A925S4E6-F1
#
_cell.length_a   1.000
_cell.length_b   1.000
_cell.length_c   1.000
_cell.angle_alpha   90.00
_cell.angle_beta   90.00
_cell.angle_gamma   90.00
#
_symmetry.space_group_name_H-M   'P 1'
#
loop_
_entity.id
_entity.type
_entity.pdbx_description
1 polymer ?
#
loop_
_entity_poly.entity_id
_entity_poly.type
_entity_poly.pdbx_seq_one_letter_code
_entity_poly.pdbx_strand_id
1 'polypeptide(L)'
;MPPAPLHADESHRLATLHAAGILDTAPEESFNTLAQCAAQLTGSAIAVVSLVDADREWFKAVHGWDDLPVREIPRAISFCNHALLNDGMFEVPDATRDPRFANNPFVTGMPHVRAYAGEPLRVDGAILGTLCVIDPRPRSLTAEQHDSLRRLAWVASELLSTRLHTPPAENERARLLDFARASGDWMWETDAQLRYTWVSSTFEAVTGLPPGDMRGEALADSPLLDNLGAPLGGGRNLHALLQRHQPITRVITDKLTPRGTLQVSRSAVPVFDAQGEFSGYRGTARDVSAHIATERRTHAQAELLRKLSSQVPGVIFQLWLQPDGNTSYTYASDASRELFGAEPPRNDDGGDKDAVCRMLHPDDKPGYMPSLVAASRALTPWQREFRIVRNGVVRWIETRAVPERHPAGGTLWHGFSSDVTARKEIELALRSSEERWSLAAEAAGIGIAELDLERGLMNFDARACANHGLKFPQPHYPLTDWLAAVHPDDRYGVQARLEQALATGGMLEARYRLQRTDDVEATLEIFARCTLGSAQRVIGMVGTCRDVTQQAAHEQLRSDKETAERASRAKSEFLSRVSHELRTPLNGILGFAQLMAIDRVQSLAPDQARRLDSVLRAGRHLLELINDMLNLARIEQEDFSLQRSPVNLAATLQTCFSLIQPLADSAGVRLAAPPKRAHWAQADARAVEQVLLNLLSNAIKYNRPAGSVRVS
;
A
#
# COMPACT_ATOMS: atom_id res chain seq x y z
N MET A 1 99.39 -21.79 -9.89
CA MET A 1 99.11 -23.23 -10.15
C MET A 1 98.86 -23.37 -11.65
N PRO A 2 99.49 -24.31 -12.38
CA PRO A 2 99.11 -24.55 -13.77
C PRO A 2 97.67 -25.07 -13.83
N PRO A 3 96.83 -24.61 -14.78
CA PRO A 3 95.46 -25.13 -14.92
C PRO A 3 95.53 -26.63 -15.21
N ALA A 4 94.71 -27.43 -14.53
CA ALA A 4 94.64 -28.86 -14.83
C ALA A 4 94.10 -29.05 -16.27
N PRO A 5 94.63 -30.03 -17.03
CA PRO A 5 94.09 -30.33 -18.35
C PRO A 5 92.62 -30.75 -18.26
N LEU A 6 91.85 -30.50 -19.33
CA LEU A 6 90.48 -30.98 -19.46
C LEU A 6 90.47 -32.48 -19.77
N HIS A 7 89.37 -33.16 -19.42
CA HIS A 7 89.19 -34.56 -19.79
C HIS A 7 89.12 -34.71 -21.33
N ALA A 8 89.58 -35.83 -21.87
CA ALA A 8 89.63 -36.05 -23.33
C ALA A 8 88.24 -36.00 -24.00
N ASP A 9 87.19 -36.36 -23.25
CA ASP A 9 85.79 -36.34 -23.69
C ASP A 9 84.92 -35.38 -22.84
N GLU A 10 85.41 -34.16 -22.68
CA GLU A 10 84.77 -33.14 -21.84
C GLU A 10 83.36 -32.75 -22.32
N SER A 11 83.13 -32.72 -23.64
CA SER A 11 81.82 -32.36 -24.21
C SER A 11 80.74 -33.39 -23.88
N HIS A 12 81.03 -34.69 -23.99
CA HIS A 12 80.09 -35.73 -23.63
C HIS A 12 79.81 -35.72 -22.12
N ARG A 13 80.86 -35.59 -21.30
CA ARG A 13 80.77 -35.51 -19.84
C ARG A 13 79.85 -34.39 -19.36
N LEU A 14 80.00 -33.18 -19.93
CA LEU A 14 79.15 -32.03 -19.59
C LEU A 14 77.69 -32.24 -20.04
N ALA A 15 77.47 -32.82 -21.23
CA ALA A 15 76.12 -33.15 -21.70
C ALA A 15 75.43 -34.14 -20.75
N THR A 16 76.13 -35.20 -20.32
CA THR A 16 75.59 -36.19 -19.37
C THR A 16 75.34 -35.56 -18.00
N LEU A 17 76.23 -34.70 -17.50
CA LEU A 17 76.04 -33.96 -16.24
C LEU A 17 74.79 -33.08 -16.27
N HIS A 18 74.59 -32.34 -17.36
CA HIS A 18 73.46 -31.43 -17.51
C HIS A 18 72.15 -32.21 -17.69
N ALA A 19 72.17 -33.32 -18.44
CA ALA A 19 71.03 -34.21 -18.61
C ALA A 19 70.58 -34.88 -17.30
N ALA A 20 71.49 -35.08 -16.34
CA ALA A 20 71.15 -35.59 -15.01
C ALA A 20 70.36 -34.59 -14.13
N GLY A 21 70.30 -33.30 -14.52
CA GLY A 21 69.49 -32.27 -13.85
C GLY A 21 69.80 -32.09 -12.35
N ILE A 22 71.03 -32.40 -11.94
CA ILE A 22 71.46 -32.48 -10.54
C ILE A 22 72.12 -31.19 -10.04
N LEU A 23 72.69 -30.38 -10.94
CA LEU A 23 73.35 -29.11 -10.59
C LEU A 23 72.34 -28.12 -10.01
N ASP A 24 72.78 -27.32 -9.03
CA ASP A 24 71.98 -26.28 -8.35
C ASP A 24 70.70 -26.77 -7.65
N THR A 25 70.55 -28.08 -7.47
CA THR A 25 69.40 -28.67 -6.75
C THR A 25 69.60 -28.58 -5.23
N ALA A 26 68.49 -28.62 -4.49
CA ALA A 26 68.53 -28.64 -3.02
C ALA A 26 69.37 -29.84 -2.48
N PRO A 27 69.95 -29.72 -1.27
CA PRO A 27 70.62 -30.84 -0.62
C PRO A 27 69.67 -32.04 -0.50
N GLU A 28 70.18 -33.23 -0.77
CA GLU A 28 69.41 -34.47 -0.69
C GLU A 28 69.98 -35.37 0.39
N GLU A 29 69.09 -35.93 1.22
CA GLU A 29 69.46 -36.76 2.35
C GLU A 29 70.31 -37.96 1.94
N SER A 30 69.96 -38.63 0.83
CA SER A 30 70.71 -39.75 0.28
C SER A 30 72.19 -39.43 0.04
N PHE A 31 72.50 -38.29 -0.59
CA PHE A 31 73.88 -37.86 -0.83
C PHE A 31 74.58 -37.35 0.44
N ASN A 32 73.84 -36.70 1.34
CA ASN A 32 74.37 -36.29 2.65
C ASN A 32 74.79 -37.50 3.49
N THR A 33 73.97 -38.57 3.51
CA THR A 33 74.29 -39.83 4.17
C THR A 33 75.53 -40.47 3.55
N LEU A 34 75.68 -40.47 2.23
CA LEU A 34 76.87 -41.01 1.57
C LEU A 34 78.15 -40.25 1.96
N ALA A 35 78.10 -38.90 2.01
CA ALA A 35 79.24 -38.10 2.46
C ALA A 35 79.57 -38.40 3.95
N GLN A 36 78.57 -38.49 4.81
CA GLN A 36 78.76 -38.83 6.22
C GLN A 36 79.37 -40.23 6.40
N CYS A 37 78.85 -41.24 5.70
CA CYS A 37 79.39 -42.60 5.74
C CYS A 37 80.83 -42.65 5.22
N ALA A 38 81.16 -41.88 4.16
CA ALA A 38 82.50 -41.83 3.63
C ALA A 38 83.49 -41.30 4.68
N ALA A 39 83.18 -40.18 5.34
CA ALA A 39 84.02 -39.64 6.41
C ALA A 39 84.20 -40.63 7.58
N GLN A 40 83.12 -41.30 8.00
CA GLN A 40 83.16 -42.26 9.11
C GLN A 40 83.98 -43.52 8.78
N LEU A 41 83.77 -44.12 7.61
CA LEU A 41 84.45 -45.35 7.22
C LEU A 41 85.93 -45.14 6.90
N THR A 42 86.31 -43.98 6.34
CA THR A 42 87.71 -43.64 6.10
C THR A 42 88.38 -43.00 7.32
N GLY A 43 87.61 -42.53 8.31
CA GLY A 43 88.11 -41.72 9.41
C GLY A 43 88.68 -40.37 8.96
N SER A 44 88.23 -39.84 7.82
CA SER A 44 88.64 -38.52 7.32
C SER A 44 87.86 -37.41 8.00
N ALA A 45 88.49 -36.24 8.16
CA ALA A 45 87.82 -35.05 8.74
C ALA A 45 86.67 -34.52 7.86
N ILE A 46 86.84 -34.56 6.54
CA ILE A 46 85.89 -34.00 5.58
C ILE A 46 85.55 -35.05 4.51
N ALA A 47 84.30 -35.06 4.07
CA ALA A 47 83.86 -35.82 2.90
C ALA A 47 82.87 -35.02 2.06
N VAL A 48 82.99 -35.11 0.74
CA VAL A 48 82.22 -34.31 -0.22
C VAL A 48 81.79 -35.18 -1.39
N VAL A 49 80.51 -35.10 -1.76
CA VAL A 49 80.02 -35.53 -3.07
C VAL A 49 80.04 -34.30 -3.96
N SER A 50 80.94 -34.26 -4.93
CA SER A 50 81.12 -33.13 -5.83
C SER A 50 80.90 -33.51 -7.28
N LEU A 51 80.47 -32.52 -8.07
CA LEU A 51 80.24 -32.59 -9.49
C LEU A 51 81.00 -31.46 -10.17
N VAL A 52 81.66 -31.74 -11.28
CA VAL A 52 82.54 -30.77 -11.94
C VAL A 52 81.85 -30.25 -13.20
N ASP A 53 81.47 -28.98 -13.21
CA ASP A 53 80.87 -28.32 -14.38
C ASP A 53 81.96 -27.68 -15.26
N ALA A 54 81.56 -26.87 -16.25
CA ALA A 54 82.49 -26.24 -17.18
C ALA A 54 83.54 -25.35 -16.48
N ASP A 55 83.12 -24.49 -15.55
CA ASP A 55 83.93 -23.46 -14.89
C ASP A 55 84.00 -23.58 -13.35
N ARG A 56 83.16 -24.43 -12.74
CA ARG A 56 83.07 -24.63 -11.30
C ARG A 56 83.07 -26.11 -10.90
N GLU A 57 83.44 -26.38 -9.66
CA GLU A 57 83.11 -27.62 -8.96
C GLU A 57 81.99 -27.31 -7.97
N TRP A 58 80.88 -28.05 -8.08
CA TRP A 58 79.68 -27.87 -7.28
C TRP A 58 79.50 -29.02 -6.29
N PHE A 59 79.10 -28.71 -5.05
CA PHE A 59 79.02 -29.67 -3.97
C PHE A 59 77.56 -30.10 -3.70
N LYS A 60 77.24 -31.34 -4.07
CA LYS A 60 75.93 -31.94 -3.79
C LYS A 60 75.74 -32.21 -2.30
N ALA A 61 76.78 -32.74 -1.66
CA ALA A 61 76.80 -33.03 -0.24
C ALA A 61 78.18 -32.72 0.35
N VAL A 62 78.19 -32.21 1.58
CA VAL A 62 79.39 -31.83 2.32
C VAL A 62 79.21 -32.30 3.76
N HIS A 63 80.21 -32.97 4.32
CA HIS A 63 80.26 -33.38 5.72
C HIS A 63 81.61 -32.97 6.32
N GLY A 64 81.59 -32.38 7.52
CA GLY A 64 82.80 -31.99 8.27
C GLY A 64 83.48 -30.69 7.81
N TRP A 65 82.87 -29.96 6.86
CA TRP A 65 83.39 -28.69 6.33
C TRP A 65 82.35 -27.57 6.49
N ASP A 66 82.15 -27.13 7.74
CA ASP A 66 81.06 -26.23 8.13
C ASP A 66 81.31 -24.76 7.74
N ASP A 67 82.58 -24.35 7.61
CA ASP A 67 82.97 -22.96 7.30
C ASP A 67 82.92 -22.60 5.80
N LEU A 68 82.16 -23.34 5.00
CA LEU A 68 82.11 -23.15 3.55
C LEU A 68 81.00 -22.13 3.17
N PRO A 69 81.35 -20.92 2.68
CA PRO A 69 80.37 -19.85 2.45
C PRO A 69 79.41 -20.12 1.29
N VAL A 70 79.85 -20.89 0.28
CA VAL A 70 79.08 -21.27 -0.90
C VAL A 70 79.42 -22.71 -1.25
N ARG A 71 78.43 -23.52 -1.66
CA ARG A 71 78.61 -24.94 -2.02
C ARG A 71 79.21 -25.15 -3.41
N GLU A 72 80.16 -24.31 -3.79
CA GLU A 72 80.92 -24.43 -5.03
C GLU A 72 82.27 -23.74 -4.92
N ILE A 73 83.21 -24.15 -5.76
CA ILE A 73 84.53 -23.54 -5.89
C ILE A 73 84.91 -23.38 -7.37
N PRO A 74 85.77 -22.42 -7.74
CA PRO A 74 86.30 -22.32 -9.09
C PRO A 74 87.01 -23.63 -9.48
N ARG A 75 86.70 -24.16 -10.67
CA ARG A 75 87.28 -25.42 -11.17
C ARG A 75 88.82 -25.41 -11.19
N ALA A 76 89.41 -24.23 -11.38
CA ALA A 76 90.87 -24.04 -11.41
C ALA A 76 91.60 -24.41 -10.10
N ILE A 77 90.90 -24.40 -8.96
CA ILE A 77 91.45 -24.75 -7.64
C ILE A 77 90.95 -26.12 -7.12
N SER A 78 90.18 -26.84 -7.94
CA SER A 78 89.59 -28.15 -7.62
C SER A 78 90.62 -29.28 -7.59
N PHE A 79 90.62 -30.06 -6.51
CA PHE A 79 91.33 -31.34 -6.46
C PHE A 79 90.62 -32.40 -7.32
N CYS A 80 89.29 -32.39 -7.32
CA CYS A 80 88.44 -33.35 -8.01
C CYS A 80 88.58 -33.26 -9.53
N ASN A 81 88.88 -32.07 -10.08
CA ASN A 81 89.18 -31.91 -11.49
C ASN A 81 90.39 -32.74 -11.96
N HIS A 82 91.38 -32.98 -11.08
CA HIS A 82 92.49 -33.89 -11.40
C HIS A 82 92.09 -35.37 -11.27
N ALA A 83 91.12 -35.67 -10.41
CA ALA A 83 90.57 -37.02 -10.28
C ALA A 83 89.78 -37.44 -11.53
N LEU A 84 89.17 -36.49 -12.26
CA LEU A 84 88.49 -36.76 -13.53
C LEU A 84 89.40 -37.33 -14.61
N LEU A 85 90.71 -37.06 -14.54
CA LEU A 85 91.67 -37.44 -15.58
C LEU A 85 92.10 -38.91 -15.54
N ASN A 86 91.76 -39.61 -14.47
CA ASN A 86 92.14 -41.00 -14.27
C ASN A 86 90.90 -41.86 -14.01
N ASP A 87 90.93 -43.10 -14.50
CA ASP A 87 89.88 -44.07 -14.21
C ASP A 87 89.96 -44.64 -12.78
N GLY A 88 91.11 -44.55 -12.14
CA GLY A 88 91.28 -44.97 -10.76
C GLY A 88 90.91 -43.87 -9.78
N MET A 89 90.72 -44.28 -8.53
CA MET A 89 90.82 -43.39 -7.38
C MET A 89 92.06 -42.49 -7.49
N PHE A 90 91.86 -41.22 -7.16
CA PHE A 90 92.93 -40.25 -7.15
C PHE A 90 93.30 -39.88 -5.70
N GLU A 91 94.50 -40.25 -5.28
CA GLU A 91 94.99 -40.01 -3.92
C GLU A 91 96.24 -39.13 -3.88
N VAL A 92 96.25 -38.20 -2.95
CA VAL A 92 97.36 -37.31 -2.62
C VAL A 92 97.61 -37.43 -1.11
N PRO A 93 98.61 -38.23 -0.70
CA PRO A 93 98.89 -38.46 0.72
C PRO A 93 99.35 -37.21 1.49
N ASP A 94 100.08 -36.33 0.80
CA ASP A 94 100.56 -35.04 1.34
C ASP A 94 100.58 -33.96 0.26
N ALA A 95 99.56 -33.11 0.25
CA ALA A 95 99.36 -32.03 -0.71
C ALA A 95 100.43 -30.93 -0.59
N THR A 96 101.14 -30.81 0.54
CA THR A 96 102.25 -29.83 0.68
C THR A 96 103.48 -30.25 -0.11
N ARG A 97 103.59 -31.54 -0.43
CA ARG A 97 104.69 -32.14 -1.19
C ARG A 97 104.33 -32.41 -2.65
N ASP A 98 103.06 -32.31 -3.00
CA ASP A 98 102.59 -32.50 -4.37
C ASP A 98 102.77 -31.20 -5.18
N PRO A 99 103.60 -31.18 -6.24
CA PRO A 99 103.87 -29.96 -7.02
C PRO A 99 102.63 -29.38 -7.69
N ARG A 100 101.55 -30.17 -7.86
CA ARG A 100 100.27 -29.71 -8.41
C ARG A 100 99.51 -28.87 -7.38
N PHE A 101 99.56 -29.23 -6.10
CA PHE A 101 98.68 -28.68 -5.06
C PHE A 101 99.40 -27.88 -3.96
N ALA A 102 100.73 -27.91 -3.87
CA ALA A 102 101.47 -27.24 -2.81
C ALA A 102 101.17 -25.73 -2.67
N ASN A 103 100.80 -25.07 -3.79
CA ASN A 103 100.41 -23.66 -3.84
C ASN A 103 98.87 -23.45 -3.92
N ASN A 104 98.06 -24.49 -3.68
CA ASN A 104 96.61 -24.40 -3.73
C ASN A 104 96.09 -23.63 -2.48
N PRO A 105 95.11 -22.71 -2.63
CA PRO A 105 94.58 -21.94 -1.51
C PRO A 105 94.09 -22.78 -0.33
N PHE A 106 93.53 -23.96 -0.57
CA PHE A 106 93.06 -24.88 0.48
C PHE A 106 94.18 -25.64 1.18
N VAL A 107 95.39 -25.67 0.61
CA VAL A 107 96.61 -26.24 1.24
C VAL A 107 97.32 -25.18 2.07
N THR A 108 97.51 -23.98 1.51
CA THR A 108 98.22 -22.87 2.18
C THR A 108 97.36 -22.15 3.21
N GLY A 109 96.04 -22.13 3.04
CA GLY A 109 95.04 -21.54 3.94
C GLY A 109 94.06 -22.58 4.48
N MET A 110 93.01 -22.13 5.17
CA MET A 110 91.92 -22.99 5.65
C MET A 110 91.26 -23.75 4.46
N PRO A 111 90.91 -25.04 4.59
CA PRO A 111 90.92 -25.87 5.80
C PRO A 111 92.25 -26.61 6.05
N HIS A 112 93.35 -26.17 5.44
CA HIS A 112 94.68 -26.79 5.53
C HIS A 112 94.71 -28.23 5.03
N VAL A 113 94.17 -28.47 3.83
CA VAL A 113 94.19 -29.78 3.16
C VAL A 113 95.62 -30.33 3.12
N ARG A 114 95.80 -31.53 3.67
CA ARG A 114 97.06 -32.30 3.60
C ARG A 114 96.86 -33.62 2.89
N ALA A 115 95.79 -34.34 3.17
CA ALA A 115 95.47 -35.54 2.40
C ALA A 115 94.17 -35.35 1.62
N TYR A 116 94.13 -35.90 0.41
CA TYR A 116 92.95 -35.96 -0.44
C TYR A 116 92.86 -37.35 -1.06
N ALA A 117 91.68 -37.95 -1.06
CA ALA A 117 91.37 -39.13 -1.85
C ALA A 117 89.99 -38.99 -2.50
N GLY A 118 89.91 -39.08 -3.82
CA GLY A 118 88.68 -38.94 -4.59
C GLY A 118 88.40 -40.16 -5.44
N GLU A 119 87.23 -40.77 -5.26
CA GLU A 119 86.75 -41.84 -6.14
C GLU A 119 85.81 -41.24 -7.21
N PRO A 120 86.01 -41.55 -8.51
CA PRO A 120 85.16 -41.09 -9.60
C PRO A 120 83.70 -41.55 -9.52
N LEU A 121 82.76 -40.64 -9.80
CA LEU A 121 81.31 -40.94 -9.96
C LEU A 121 80.98 -41.14 -11.44
N ARG A 122 80.54 -42.34 -11.81
CA ARG A 122 80.36 -42.76 -13.21
C ARG A 122 78.91 -42.90 -13.58
N VAL A 123 78.50 -42.26 -14.66
CA VAL A 123 77.14 -42.34 -15.18
C VAL A 123 77.19 -42.42 -16.69
N ASP A 124 76.59 -43.47 -17.27
CA ASP A 124 76.61 -43.76 -18.72
C ASP A 124 78.00 -43.66 -19.36
N GLY A 125 79.04 -44.13 -18.65
CA GLY A 125 80.43 -44.13 -19.13
C GLY A 125 81.18 -42.80 -18.94
N ALA A 126 80.51 -41.73 -18.48
CA ALA A 126 81.14 -40.44 -18.19
C ALA A 126 81.40 -40.24 -16.69
N ILE A 127 82.57 -39.66 -16.33
CA ILE A 127 82.89 -39.30 -14.95
C ILE A 127 82.33 -37.90 -14.65
N LEU A 128 81.26 -37.80 -13.87
CA LEU A 128 80.59 -36.52 -13.63
C LEU A 128 81.19 -35.70 -12.48
N GLY A 129 81.91 -36.37 -11.58
CA GLY A 129 82.46 -35.80 -10.36
C GLY A 129 83.12 -36.85 -9.48
N THR A 130 83.21 -36.60 -8.18
CA THR A 130 83.84 -37.52 -7.22
C THR A 130 83.08 -37.61 -5.91
N LEU A 131 83.14 -38.77 -5.26
CA LEU A 131 83.02 -38.86 -3.81
C LEU A 131 84.44 -38.79 -3.24
N CYS A 132 84.76 -37.68 -2.59
CA CYS A 132 86.10 -37.45 -2.06
C CYS A 132 86.12 -37.26 -0.55
N VAL A 133 87.26 -37.59 0.04
CA VAL A 133 87.55 -37.41 1.46
C VAL A 133 88.85 -36.62 1.62
N ILE A 134 88.85 -35.73 2.61
CA ILE A 134 89.88 -34.72 2.81
C ILE A 134 90.30 -34.72 4.28
N ASP A 135 91.59 -34.55 4.54
CA ASP A 135 92.14 -34.51 5.90
C ASP A 135 93.17 -33.37 6.08
N PRO A 136 93.16 -32.68 7.24
CA PRO A 136 94.19 -31.68 7.58
C PRO A 136 95.52 -32.29 8.01
N ARG A 137 95.66 -33.63 8.06
CA ARG A 137 96.93 -34.33 8.34
C ARG A 137 97.36 -35.20 7.16
N PRO A 138 98.66 -35.28 6.84
CA PRO A 138 99.15 -36.21 5.84
C PRO A 138 98.79 -37.65 6.22
N ARG A 139 98.18 -38.39 5.30
CA ARG A 139 97.79 -39.79 5.50
C ARG A 139 97.50 -40.47 4.17
N SER A 140 97.53 -41.79 4.17
CA SER A 140 97.05 -42.63 3.06
C SER A 140 95.97 -43.57 3.56
N LEU A 141 94.98 -43.85 2.72
CA LEU A 141 93.90 -44.77 3.05
C LEU A 141 94.41 -46.21 3.07
N THR A 142 93.81 -47.04 3.93
CA THR A 142 94.04 -48.49 3.90
C THR A 142 93.27 -49.15 2.76
N ALA A 143 93.62 -50.39 2.38
CA ALA A 143 92.89 -51.14 1.36
C ALA A 143 91.38 -51.28 1.66
N GLU A 144 91.01 -51.46 2.94
CA GLU A 144 89.60 -51.53 3.38
C GLU A 144 88.88 -50.18 3.22
N GLN A 145 89.57 -49.08 3.49
CA GLN A 145 89.03 -47.74 3.33
C GLN A 145 88.86 -47.36 1.86
N HIS A 146 89.81 -47.78 1.01
CA HIS A 146 89.68 -47.66 -0.45
C HIS A 146 88.45 -48.41 -0.97
N ASP A 147 88.26 -49.66 -0.57
CA ASP A 147 87.11 -50.46 -0.99
C ASP A 147 85.79 -49.86 -0.49
N SER A 148 85.76 -49.31 0.73
CA SER A 148 84.60 -48.64 1.29
C SER A 148 84.22 -47.39 0.48
N LEU A 149 85.20 -46.53 0.17
CA LEU A 149 84.98 -45.33 -0.62
C LEU A 149 84.51 -45.67 -2.04
N ARG A 150 85.09 -46.71 -2.66
CA ARG A 150 84.67 -47.21 -3.98
C ARG A 150 83.20 -47.66 -3.99
N ARG A 151 82.76 -48.40 -2.97
CA ARG A 151 81.37 -48.86 -2.88
C ARG A 151 80.39 -47.72 -2.69
N LEU A 152 80.72 -46.72 -1.87
CA LEU A 152 79.87 -45.55 -1.69
C LEU A 152 79.79 -44.68 -2.95
N ALA A 153 80.90 -44.53 -3.68
CA ALA A 153 80.93 -43.83 -4.97
C ALA A 153 80.06 -44.55 -6.02
N TRP A 154 80.04 -45.89 -6.00
CA TRP A 154 79.13 -46.67 -6.85
C TRP A 154 77.66 -46.40 -6.50
N VAL A 155 77.28 -46.35 -5.22
CA VAL A 155 75.90 -46.01 -4.82
C VAL A 155 75.52 -44.59 -5.26
N ALA A 156 76.42 -43.62 -5.07
CA ALA A 156 76.20 -42.25 -5.56
C ALA A 156 76.01 -42.22 -7.09
N SER A 157 76.76 -43.04 -7.81
CA SER A 157 76.65 -43.17 -9.28
C SER A 157 75.28 -43.71 -9.70
N GLU A 158 74.77 -44.77 -9.06
CA GLU A 158 73.44 -45.31 -9.35
C GLU A 158 72.30 -44.32 -9.08
N LEU A 159 72.43 -43.52 -8.02
CA LEU A 159 71.46 -42.45 -7.72
C LEU A 159 71.44 -41.37 -8.81
N LEU A 160 72.60 -41.04 -9.37
CA LEU A 160 72.71 -40.11 -10.49
C LEU A 160 72.14 -40.73 -11.78
N SER A 161 72.42 -42.00 -12.07
CA SER A 161 71.89 -42.73 -13.23
C SER A 161 70.36 -42.80 -13.25
N THR A 162 69.74 -43.01 -12.08
CA THR A 162 68.26 -43.06 -11.95
C THR A 162 67.59 -41.77 -12.43
N ARG A 163 68.26 -40.62 -12.25
CA ARG A 163 67.73 -39.31 -12.67
C ARG A 163 67.75 -39.12 -14.18
N LEU A 164 68.76 -39.65 -14.88
CA LEU A 164 68.82 -39.61 -16.34
C LEU A 164 67.70 -40.42 -17.02
N HIS A 165 67.22 -41.48 -16.35
CA HIS A 165 66.28 -42.43 -16.94
C HIS A 165 64.81 -42.15 -16.64
N THR A 166 64.48 -41.06 -15.93
CA THR A 166 63.08 -40.66 -15.64
C THR A 166 62.68 -39.45 -16.52
N PRO A 167 61.86 -39.63 -17.58
CA PRO A 167 61.56 -38.54 -18.51
C PRO A 167 60.54 -37.52 -17.93
N PRO A 168 60.72 -36.21 -18.19
CA PRO A 168 59.85 -35.14 -17.68
C PRO A 168 58.38 -35.19 -18.14
N ALA A 169 58.04 -35.94 -19.20
CA ALA A 169 56.70 -35.98 -19.78
C ALA A 169 55.63 -36.70 -18.93
N GLU A 170 56.03 -37.69 -18.11
CA GLU A 170 55.07 -38.41 -17.25
C GLU A 170 54.60 -37.56 -16.07
N ASN A 171 55.47 -36.69 -15.56
CA ASN A 171 55.15 -35.80 -14.45
C ASN A 171 54.16 -34.69 -14.89
N GLU A 172 54.33 -34.14 -16.09
CA GLU A 172 53.40 -33.15 -16.68
C GLU A 172 52.01 -33.76 -16.92
N ARG A 173 51.96 -35.00 -17.44
CA ARG A 173 50.71 -35.72 -17.70
C ARG A 173 49.98 -36.07 -16.40
N ALA A 174 50.69 -36.49 -15.36
CA ALA A 174 50.11 -36.75 -14.05
C ALA A 174 49.49 -35.46 -13.46
N ARG A 175 50.23 -34.34 -13.50
CA ARG A 175 49.73 -33.04 -13.02
C ARG A 175 48.45 -32.61 -13.73
N LEU A 176 48.39 -32.68 -15.06
CA LEU A 176 47.19 -32.30 -15.82
C LEU A 176 45.97 -33.15 -15.43
N LEU A 177 46.15 -34.45 -15.25
CA LEU A 177 45.08 -35.36 -14.83
C LEU A 177 44.63 -35.09 -13.38
N ASP A 178 45.55 -34.76 -12.48
CA ASP A 178 45.24 -34.42 -11.09
C ASP A 178 44.49 -33.09 -10.99
N PHE A 179 44.86 -32.06 -11.77
CA PHE A 179 44.11 -30.81 -11.86
C PHE A 179 42.70 -31.01 -12.41
N ALA A 180 42.54 -31.83 -13.45
CA ALA A 180 41.22 -32.17 -13.99
C ALA A 180 40.36 -32.87 -12.92
N ARG A 181 40.91 -33.86 -12.21
CA ARG A 181 40.21 -34.55 -11.10
C ARG A 181 39.81 -33.62 -9.97
N ALA A 182 40.72 -32.75 -9.51
CA ALA A 182 40.46 -31.79 -8.43
C ALA A 182 39.37 -30.77 -8.82
N SER A 183 39.32 -30.37 -10.09
CA SER A 183 38.31 -29.43 -10.60
C SER A 183 36.95 -30.08 -10.93
N GLY A 184 36.85 -31.41 -10.82
CA GLY A 184 35.66 -32.19 -11.19
C GLY A 184 35.43 -32.30 -12.69
N ASP A 185 36.41 -31.90 -13.50
CA ASP A 185 36.28 -31.86 -14.96
C ASP A 185 36.74 -33.19 -15.57
N TRP A 186 36.03 -33.65 -16.59
CA TRP A 186 36.52 -34.72 -17.44
C TRP A 186 37.06 -34.16 -18.74
N MET A 187 38.13 -34.79 -19.22
CA MET A 187 38.79 -34.41 -20.47
C MET A 187 38.31 -35.35 -21.56
N TRP A 188 38.22 -34.84 -22.78
CA TRP A 188 37.76 -35.59 -23.93
C TRP A 188 38.48 -35.14 -25.19
N GLU A 189 38.65 -36.09 -26.11
CA GLU A 189 39.20 -35.88 -27.44
C GLU A 189 38.28 -36.52 -28.48
N THR A 190 38.28 -35.94 -29.68
CA THR A 190 37.52 -36.42 -30.83
C THR A 190 38.36 -36.46 -32.09
N ASP A 191 37.93 -37.23 -33.07
CA ASP A 191 38.44 -37.20 -34.45
C ASP A 191 37.78 -36.10 -35.29
N ALA A 192 38.16 -36.00 -36.57
CA ALA A 192 37.61 -35.04 -37.51
C ALA A 192 36.11 -35.24 -37.80
N GLN A 193 35.55 -36.43 -37.51
CA GLN A 193 34.13 -36.75 -37.62
C GLN A 193 33.38 -36.57 -36.29
N LEU A 194 34.01 -35.93 -35.31
CA LEU A 194 33.48 -35.66 -33.96
C LEU A 194 33.16 -36.95 -33.17
N ARG A 195 33.87 -38.05 -33.43
CA ARG A 195 33.77 -39.28 -32.64
C ARG A 195 34.83 -39.29 -31.56
N TYR A 196 34.50 -39.77 -30.37
CA TYR A 196 35.45 -39.77 -29.26
C TYR A 196 36.64 -40.70 -29.55
N THR A 197 37.84 -40.14 -29.49
CA THR A 197 39.10 -40.91 -29.58
C THR A 197 39.61 -41.28 -28.19
N TRP A 198 39.33 -40.44 -27.20
CA TRP A 198 39.71 -40.64 -25.81
C TRP A 198 38.83 -39.83 -24.84
N VAL A 199 38.58 -40.36 -23.65
CA VAL A 199 37.90 -39.68 -22.55
C VAL A 199 38.57 -40.05 -21.22
N SER A 200 38.73 -39.10 -20.30
CA SER A 200 39.36 -39.34 -19.00
C SER A 200 38.48 -40.18 -18.05
N SER A 201 39.11 -40.85 -17.07
CA SER A 201 38.39 -41.71 -16.11
C SER A 201 37.36 -40.99 -15.26
N THR A 202 37.51 -39.67 -15.06
CA THR A 202 36.55 -38.83 -14.31
C THR A 202 35.15 -38.84 -14.94
N PHE A 203 35.07 -39.09 -16.26
CA PHE A 203 33.81 -39.15 -17.00
C PHE A 203 32.84 -40.20 -16.44
N GLU A 204 33.33 -41.37 -16.05
CA GLU A 204 32.51 -42.45 -15.53
C GLU A 204 31.94 -42.12 -14.15
N ALA A 205 32.73 -41.50 -13.28
CA ALA A 205 32.29 -41.09 -11.96
C ALA A 205 31.07 -40.14 -12.04
N VAL A 206 31.11 -39.20 -13.00
CA VAL A 206 30.06 -38.20 -13.21
C VAL A 206 28.88 -38.78 -13.99
N THR A 207 29.12 -39.40 -15.14
CA THR A 207 28.07 -39.81 -16.09
C THR A 207 27.54 -41.23 -15.87
N GLY A 208 28.30 -42.09 -15.20
CA GLY A 208 28.01 -43.53 -15.08
C GLY A 208 28.21 -44.32 -16.38
N LEU A 209 28.83 -43.71 -17.41
CA LEU A 209 29.18 -44.38 -18.65
C LEU A 209 30.67 -44.76 -18.64
N PRO A 210 31.04 -46.03 -18.94
CA PRO A 210 32.43 -46.45 -19.01
C PRO A 210 33.18 -45.68 -20.12
N PRO A 211 34.43 -45.20 -19.88
CA PRO A 211 35.17 -44.44 -20.89
C PRO A 211 35.53 -45.30 -22.11
N GLY A 212 35.67 -46.62 -21.93
CA GLY A 212 35.93 -47.57 -23.02
C GLY A 212 34.81 -47.63 -24.04
N ASP A 213 33.56 -47.58 -23.58
CA ASP A 213 32.36 -47.65 -24.43
C ASP A 213 32.16 -46.36 -25.25
N MET A 214 32.81 -45.27 -24.84
CA MET A 214 32.73 -44.01 -25.57
C MET A 214 33.61 -44.01 -26.82
N ARG A 215 34.64 -44.86 -26.92
CA ARG A 215 35.60 -44.78 -28.03
C ARG A 215 34.93 -45.13 -29.36
N GLY A 216 34.97 -44.21 -30.31
CA GLY A 216 34.32 -44.33 -31.63
C GLY A 216 32.86 -43.86 -31.68
N GLU A 217 32.24 -43.62 -30.53
CA GLU A 217 30.90 -43.05 -30.45
C GLU A 217 30.91 -41.59 -30.89
N ALA A 218 29.86 -41.19 -31.62
CA ALA A 218 29.70 -39.81 -32.06
C ALA A 218 29.37 -38.90 -30.85
N LEU A 219 29.98 -37.72 -30.79
CA LEU A 219 29.55 -36.68 -29.88
C LEU A 219 28.09 -36.32 -30.19
N ALA A 220 27.21 -36.35 -29.18
CA ALA A 220 25.78 -36.13 -29.39
C ALA A 220 25.46 -34.69 -29.79
N ASP A 221 24.53 -34.49 -30.73
CA ASP A 221 24.07 -33.16 -31.12
C ASP A 221 22.99 -32.65 -30.19
N SER A 222 23.41 -31.82 -29.23
CA SER A 222 22.52 -31.24 -28.24
C SER A 222 22.30 -29.75 -28.52
N PRO A 223 21.10 -29.22 -28.23
CA PRO A 223 20.86 -27.78 -28.28
C PRO A 223 21.76 -27.06 -27.29
N LEU A 224 22.16 -25.84 -27.65
CA LEU A 224 22.88 -24.96 -26.73
C LEU A 224 21.90 -24.40 -25.71
N LEU A 225 22.29 -24.37 -24.44
CA LEU A 225 21.46 -23.88 -23.35
C LEU A 225 21.96 -22.53 -22.83
N ASP A 226 21.05 -21.71 -22.30
CA ASP A 226 21.38 -20.53 -21.52
C ASP A 226 21.80 -20.89 -20.08
N ASN A 227 22.09 -19.88 -19.26
CA ASN A 227 22.48 -20.06 -17.85
C ASN A 227 21.35 -20.61 -16.97
N LEU A 228 20.12 -20.61 -17.47
CA LEU A 228 18.95 -21.22 -16.87
C LEU A 228 18.63 -22.56 -17.53
N GLY A 229 19.55 -23.16 -18.30
CA GLY A 229 19.36 -24.47 -18.94
C GLY A 229 18.23 -24.53 -19.96
N ALA A 230 17.74 -23.40 -20.47
CA ALA A 230 16.73 -23.34 -21.52
C ALA A 230 17.41 -23.30 -22.91
N PRO A 231 16.85 -23.97 -23.94
CA PRO A 231 17.42 -23.95 -25.28
C PRO A 231 17.53 -22.53 -25.84
N LEU A 232 18.72 -22.15 -26.31
CA LEU A 232 18.93 -20.91 -27.03
C LEU A 232 18.14 -20.92 -28.34
N GLY A 233 17.38 -19.86 -28.59
CA GLY A 233 16.60 -19.70 -29.81
C GLY A 233 17.46 -19.72 -31.09
N GLY A 234 16.83 -20.06 -32.22
CA GLY A 234 17.46 -20.05 -33.54
C GLY A 234 18.16 -21.35 -33.96
N GLY A 235 17.81 -22.49 -33.36
CA GLY A 235 18.34 -23.81 -33.77
C GLY A 235 19.83 -24.00 -33.50
N ARG A 236 20.39 -23.24 -32.56
CA ARG A 236 21.83 -23.32 -32.22
C ARG A 236 22.10 -24.64 -31.49
N ASN A 237 22.95 -25.48 -32.06
CA ASN A 237 23.36 -26.76 -31.50
C ASN A 237 24.89 -26.89 -31.45
N LEU A 238 25.35 -27.95 -30.78
CA LEU A 238 26.77 -28.18 -30.57
C LEU A 238 27.51 -28.47 -31.88
N HIS A 239 26.91 -29.23 -32.81
CA HIS A 239 27.58 -29.58 -34.07
C HIS A 239 27.82 -28.35 -34.95
N ALA A 240 26.84 -27.45 -35.06
CA ALA A 240 26.98 -26.23 -35.85
C ALA A 240 28.04 -25.27 -35.29
N LEU A 241 28.36 -25.36 -33.98
CA LEU A 241 29.51 -24.65 -33.41
C LEU A 241 30.83 -25.34 -33.76
N LEU A 242 30.91 -26.65 -33.61
CA LEU A 242 32.14 -27.41 -33.84
C LEU A 242 32.54 -27.46 -35.33
N GLN A 243 31.58 -27.40 -36.26
CA GLN A 243 31.85 -27.30 -37.70
C GLN A 243 32.60 -26.01 -38.11
N ARG A 244 32.69 -25.02 -37.22
CA ARG A 244 33.42 -23.76 -37.49
C ARG A 244 34.92 -23.90 -37.26
N HIS A 245 35.38 -25.01 -36.69
CA HIS A 245 36.79 -25.26 -36.35
C HIS A 245 37.40 -24.13 -35.50
N GLN A 246 36.60 -23.56 -34.59
CA GLN A 246 36.99 -22.51 -33.65
C GLN A 246 36.95 -23.02 -32.21
N PRO A 247 37.72 -22.41 -31.29
CA PRO A 247 37.61 -22.68 -29.87
C PRO A 247 36.19 -22.39 -29.35
N ILE A 248 35.68 -23.28 -28.49
CA ILE A 248 34.45 -23.06 -27.74
C ILE A 248 34.78 -22.92 -26.26
N THR A 249 34.05 -22.07 -25.56
CA THR A 249 34.28 -21.81 -24.13
C THR A 249 32.96 -21.78 -23.39
N ARG A 250 32.85 -22.60 -22.34
CA ARG A 250 31.70 -22.66 -21.41
C ARG A 250 30.34 -22.78 -22.10
N VAL A 251 30.28 -23.57 -23.17
CA VAL A 251 29.04 -23.85 -23.88
C VAL A 251 28.24 -24.90 -23.12
N ILE A 252 27.00 -24.59 -22.76
CA ILE A 252 26.14 -25.50 -21.97
C ILE A 252 25.29 -26.34 -22.92
N THR A 253 25.25 -27.65 -22.69
CA THR A 253 24.49 -28.63 -23.47
C THR A 253 23.97 -29.74 -22.58
N ASP A 254 22.88 -30.39 -22.98
CA ASP A 254 22.45 -31.61 -22.33
C ASP A 254 23.34 -32.81 -22.73
N LYS A 255 23.64 -33.68 -21.77
CA LYS A 255 24.25 -35.00 -21.95
C LYS A 255 23.31 -36.05 -21.38
N LEU A 256 22.82 -36.94 -22.24
CA LEU A 256 22.06 -38.12 -21.83
C LEU A 256 22.99 -39.14 -21.18
N THR A 257 22.60 -39.64 -20.01
CA THR A 257 23.32 -40.65 -19.24
C THR A 257 22.35 -41.67 -18.66
N PRO A 258 22.82 -42.86 -18.23
CA PRO A 258 21.97 -43.83 -17.52
C PRO A 258 21.36 -43.29 -16.23
N ARG A 259 21.98 -42.26 -15.63
CA ARG A 259 21.51 -41.58 -14.41
C ARG A 259 20.53 -40.44 -14.68
N GLY A 260 20.19 -40.19 -15.94
CA GLY A 260 19.34 -39.08 -16.39
C GLY A 260 20.08 -38.09 -17.29
N THR A 261 19.46 -36.94 -17.54
CA THR A 261 20.07 -35.88 -18.36
C THR A 261 20.88 -34.95 -17.46
N LEU A 262 22.16 -34.78 -17.77
CA LEU A 262 23.06 -33.83 -17.12
C LEU A 262 23.21 -32.57 -17.98
N GLN A 263 23.26 -31.41 -17.34
CA GLN A 263 23.62 -30.16 -18.01
C GLN A 263 25.14 -29.99 -17.90
N VAL A 264 25.80 -29.95 -19.06
CA VAL A 264 27.26 -30.01 -19.15
C VAL A 264 27.79 -28.74 -19.79
N SER A 265 28.70 -28.06 -19.09
CA SER A 265 29.49 -26.95 -19.64
C SER A 265 30.75 -27.49 -20.32
N ARG A 266 30.94 -27.19 -21.61
CA ARG A 266 32.04 -27.68 -22.44
C ARG A 266 32.94 -26.54 -22.90
N SER A 267 34.25 -26.78 -22.85
CA SER A 267 35.26 -25.91 -23.45
C SER A 267 36.20 -26.79 -24.27
N ALA A 268 36.51 -26.41 -25.50
CA ALA A 268 37.34 -27.20 -26.39
C ALA A 268 38.08 -26.34 -27.40
N VAL A 269 39.23 -26.82 -27.83
CA VAL A 269 40.05 -26.23 -28.89
C VAL A 269 40.16 -27.22 -30.06
N PRO A 270 40.14 -26.73 -31.31
CA PRO A 270 40.39 -27.57 -32.48
C PRO A 270 41.86 -28.02 -32.50
N VAL A 271 42.10 -29.24 -32.94
CA VAL A 271 43.42 -29.84 -33.14
C VAL A 271 43.63 -30.01 -34.64
N PHE A 272 44.79 -29.59 -35.13
CA PHE A 272 45.18 -29.70 -36.53
C PHE A 272 46.40 -30.62 -36.65
N ASP A 273 46.49 -31.37 -37.75
CA ASP A 273 47.64 -32.22 -38.03
C ASP A 273 48.86 -31.42 -38.53
N ALA A 274 49.95 -32.12 -38.86
CA ALA A 274 51.18 -31.50 -39.36
C ALA A 274 51.02 -30.81 -40.72
N GLN A 275 49.95 -31.10 -41.46
CA GLN A 275 49.60 -30.51 -42.74
C GLN A 275 48.64 -29.32 -42.60
N GLY A 276 48.18 -29.04 -41.37
CA GLY A 276 47.23 -27.96 -41.07
C GLY A 276 45.77 -28.34 -41.28
N GLU A 277 45.47 -29.62 -41.55
CA GLU A 277 44.11 -30.12 -41.72
C GLU A 277 43.47 -30.40 -40.35
N PHE A 278 42.15 -30.22 -40.27
CA PHE A 278 41.41 -30.41 -39.04
C PHE A 278 41.38 -31.89 -38.63
N SER A 279 41.92 -32.19 -37.45
CA SER A 279 42.06 -33.56 -36.92
C SER A 279 41.08 -33.89 -35.79
N GLY A 280 40.29 -32.91 -35.32
CA GLY A 280 39.30 -33.09 -34.27
C GLY A 280 39.36 -32.03 -33.17
N TYR A 281 38.74 -32.30 -32.02
CA TYR A 281 38.73 -31.39 -30.86
C TYR A 281 39.32 -32.03 -29.61
N ARG A 282 39.98 -31.22 -28.79
CA ARG A 282 40.37 -31.57 -27.41
C ARG A 282 39.74 -30.57 -26.44
N GLY A 283 39.13 -31.07 -25.37
CA GLY A 283 38.42 -30.20 -24.43
C GLY A 283 38.23 -30.78 -23.04
N THR A 284 37.61 -29.95 -22.19
CA THR A 284 37.12 -30.32 -20.87
C THR A 284 35.61 -30.17 -20.83
N ALA A 285 34.99 -30.88 -19.90
CA ALA A 285 33.57 -30.77 -19.64
C ALA A 285 33.30 -30.94 -18.13
N ARG A 286 32.29 -30.20 -17.66
CA ARG A 286 31.88 -30.12 -16.26
C ARG A 286 30.38 -30.30 -16.13
N ASP A 287 29.93 -31.02 -15.12
CA ASP A 287 28.53 -31.04 -14.71
C ASP A 287 28.16 -29.72 -14.01
N VAL A 288 27.24 -28.98 -14.60
CA VAL A 288 26.73 -27.70 -14.08
C VAL A 288 25.25 -27.80 -13.68
N SER A 289 24.69 -29.01 -13.59
CA SER A 289 23.27 -29.24 -13.29
C SER A 289 22.84 -28.61 -11.96
N ALA A 290 23.65 -28.80 -10.90
CA ALA A 290 23.38 -28.20 -9.58
C ALA A 290 23.46 -26.67 -9.58
N HIS A 291 24.36 -26.09 -10.39
CA HIS A 291 24.51 -24.65 -10.54
C HIS A 291 23.30 -24.05 -11.25
N ILE A 292 22.89 -24.62 -12.38
CA ILE A 292 21.71 -24.18 -13.14
C ILE A 292 20.42 -24.37 -12.32
N ALA A 293 20.29 -25.45 -11.56
CA ALA A 293 19.13 -25.67 -10.69
C ALA A 293 19.01 -24.57 -9.61
N THR A 294 20.13 -24.16 -9.02
CA THR A 294 20.17 -23.03 -8.08
C THR A 294 19.76 -21.73 -8.77
N GLU A 295 20.31 -21.44 -9.95
CA GLU A 295 20.01 -20.22 -10.69
C GLU A 295 18.52 -20.15 -11.10
N ARG A 296 17.98 -21.26 -11.61
CA ARG A 296 16.54 -21.41 -11.90
C ARG A 296 15.68 -21.15 -10.68
N ARG A 297 16.06 -21.70 -9.52
CA ARG A 297 15.29 -21.55 -8.27
C ARG A 297 15.28 -20.10 -7.81
N THR A 298 16.44 -19.44 -7.83
CA THR A 298 16.58 -18.02 -7.49
C THR A 298 15.74 -17.16 -8.42
N HIS A 299 15.85 -17.38 -9.74
CA HIS A 299 15.07 -16.66 -10.73
C HIS A 299 13.56 -16.88 -10.57
N ALA A 300 13.12 -18.13 -10.37
CA ALA A 300 11.72 -18.46 -10.16
C ALA A 300 11.16 -17.86 -8.86
N GLN A 301 11.94 -17.85 -7.78
CA GLN A 301 11.56 -17.24 -6.51
C GLN A 301 11.48 -15.72 -6.62
N ALA A 302 12.42 -15.07 -7.31
CA ALA A 302 12.37 -13.63 -7.57
C ALA A 302 11.14 -13.25 -8.41
N GLU A 303 10.85 -14.00 -9.48
CA GLU A 303 9.65 -13.80 -10.29
C GLU A 303 8.35 -14.05 -9.49
N LEU A 304 8.31 -15.08 -8.65
CA LEU A 304 7.17 -15.36 -7.78
C LEU A 304 6.93 -14.21 -6.80
N LEU A 305 7.97 -13.74 -6.11
CA LEU A 305 7.89 -12.60 -5.18
C LEU A 305 7.40 -11.34 -5.90
N ARG A 306 7.92 -11.06 -7.11
CA ARG A 306 7.47 -9.94 -7.95
C ARG A 306 5.98 -10.06 -8.31
N LYS A 307 5.54 -11.25 -8.75
CA LYS A 307 4.13 -11.52 -9.09
C LYS A 307 3.22 -11.40 -7.87
N LEU A 308 3.58 -11.99 -6.74
CA LEU A 308 2.83 -11.88 -5.49
C LEU A 308 2.71 -10.42 -5.06
N SER A 309 3.80 -9.65 -5.12
CA SER A 309 3.79 -8.22 -4.80
C SER A 309 2.88 -7.41 -5.73
N SER A 310 2.71 -7.81 -7.00
CA SER A 310 1.85 -7.12 -7.96
C SER A 310 0.35 -7.42 -7.83
N GLN A 311 -0.01 -8.52 -7.16
CA GLN A 311 -1.41 -8.94 -6.98
C GLN A 311 -2.06 -8.37 -5.70
N VAL A 312 -1.26 -7.82 -4.78
CA VAL A 312 -1.80 -7.19 -3.58
C VAL A 312 -2.42 -5.84 -3.98
N PRO A 313 -3.69 -5.55 -3.62
CA PRO A 313 -4.38 -4.30 -3.97
C PRO A 313 -3.88 -3.14 -3.10
N GLY A 314 -2.64 -2.72 -3.33
CA GLY A 314 -1.98 -1.65 -2.61
C GLY A 314 -0.46 -1.65 -2.83
N VAL A 315 0.20 -0.67 -2.23
CA VAL A 315 1.64 -0.46 -2.35
C VAL A 315 2.36 -1.14 -1.21
N ILE A 316 3.22 -2.10 -1.51
CA ILE A 316 4.19 -2.63 -0.54
C ILE A 316 5.43 -1.77 -0.66
N PHE A 317 5.94 -1.24 0.44
CA PHE A 317 7.10 -0.36 0.44
C PHE A 317 8.04 -0.65 1.60
N GLN A 318 9.29 -0.28 1.40
CA GLN A 318 10.27 -0.13 2.46
C GLN A 318 10.73 1.32 2.53
N LEU A 319 10.59 1.94 3.69
CA LEU A 319 10.96 3.33 3.94
C LEU A 319 12.04 3.37 5.01
N TRP A 320 13.24 3.82 4.67
CA TRP A 320 14.29 4.09 5.63
C TRP A 320 14.19 5.52 6.16
N LEU A 321 13.88 5.64 7.45
CA LEU A 321 13.98 6.88 8.21
C LEU A 321 15.37 6.98 8.82
N GLN A 322 16.17 7.90 8.29
CA GLN A 322 17.55 8.11 8.69
C GLN A 322 17.64 8.85 10.04
N PRO A 323 18.78 8.76 10.76
CA PRO A 323 18.97 9.45 12.05
C PRO A 323 18.85 10.97 12.00
N ASP A 324 19.15 11.57 10.84
CA ASP A 324 19.02 13.01 10.56
C ASP A 324 17.57 13.46 10.32
N GLY A 325 16.62 12.51 10.33
CA GLY A 325 15.20 12.74 10.08
C GLY A 325 14.81 12.69 8.59
N ASN A 326 15.77 12.46 7.69
CA ASN A 326 15.50 12.30 6.28
C ASN A 326 14.86 10.93 5.99
N THR A 327 14.09 10.83 4.91
CA THR A 327 13.42 9.57 4.53
C THR A 327 13.88 9.11 3.15
N SER A 328 13.90 7.80 2.91
CA SER A 328 14.27 7.22 1.62
C SER A 328 13.50 5.93 1.36
N TYR A 329 12.86 5.80 0.20
CA TYR A 329 12.23 4.54 -0.17
C TYR A 329 13.30 3.59 -0.71
N THR A 330 13.59 2.50 0.00
CA THR A 330 14.54 1.47 -0.48
C THR A 330 13.85 0.46 -1.39
N TYR A 331 12.53 0.33 -1.28
CA TYR A 331 11.70 -0.50 -2.15
C TYR A 331 10.29 0.08 -2.21
N ALA A 332 9.66 0.01 -3.38
CA ALA A 332 8.21 0.17 -3.53
C ALA A 332 7.73 -0.74 -4.67
N SER A 333 6.58 -1.38 -4.49
CA SER A 333 5.95 -2.19 -5.55
C SER A 333 5.47 -1.30 -6.70
N ASP A 334 5.33 -1.87 -7.90
CA ASP A 334 4.86 -1.15 -9.09
C ASP A 334 3.49 -0.48 -8.92
N ALA A 335 2.69 -0.95 -7.97
CA ALA A 335 1.43 -0.32 -7.57
C ALA A 335 1.60 1.13 -7.10
N SER A 336 2.82 1.59 -6.76
CA SER A 336 3.09 2.98 -6.38
C SER A 336 2.70 3.97 -7.47
N ARG A 337 2.83 3.59 -8.74
CA ARG A 337 2.41 4.43 -9.88
C ARG A 337 0.90 4.59 -9.92
N GLU A 338 0.19 3.49 -9.68
CA GLU A 338 -1.27 3.50 -9.72
C GLU A 338 -1.89 4.17 -8.50
N LEU A 339 -1.28 4.06 -7.31
CA LEU A 339 -1.83 4.65 -6.08
C LEU A 339 -1.34 6.09 -5.84
N PHE A 340 -0.04 6.32 -5.97
CA PHE A 340 0.60 7.61 -5.68
C PHE A 340 1.10 8.35 -6.91
N GLY A 341 1.10 7.78 -8.11
CA GLY A 341 1.62 8.46 -9.31
C GLY A 341 3.13 8.68 -9.29
N ALA A 342 3.84 7.99 -8.40
CA ALA A 342 5.29 8.06 -8.27
C ALA A 342 5.92 6.76 -8.82
N GLU A 343 6.99 6.90 -9.61
CA GLU A 343 7.79 5.77 -10.04
C GLU A 343 8.48 5.13 -8.82
N PRO A 344 8.48 3.79 -8.71
CA PRO A 344 9.19 3.11 -7.63
C PRO A 344 10.71 3.37 -7.76
N PRO A 345 11.44 3.38 -6.62
CA PRO A 345 12.88 3.62 -6.61
C PRO A 345 13.63 2.59 -7.48
N ARG A 346 14.64 3.04 -8.24
CA ARG A 346 15.49 2.18 -9.07
C ARG A 346 16.96 2.42 -8.73
N ASN A 347 17.75 1.35 -8.64
CA ASN A 347 19.20 1.44 -8.43
C ASN A 347 19.60 2.27 -7.18
N ASP A 348 18.90 2.07 -6.06
CA ASP A 348 19.16 2.75 -4.78
C ASP A 348 19.09 4.29 -4.79
N ASP A 349 18.46 4.88 -5.82
CA ASP A 349 18.25 6.34 -5.90
C ASP A 349 17.30 6.89 -4.81
N GLY A 350 16.62 5.99 -4.09
CA GLY A 350 15.70 6.34 -3.01
C GLY A 350 14.32 6.84 -3.50
N GLY A 351 14.13 6.92 -4.82
CA GLY A 351 12.91 7.41 -5.47
C GLY A 351 12.52 8.83 -5.05
N ASP A 352 11.27 9.20 -5.32
CA ASP A 352 10.70 10.49 -4.92
C ASP A 352 10.20 10.45 -3.46
N LYS A 353 11.10 10.81 -2.55
CA LYS A 353 10.94 10.76 -1.09
C LYS A 353 9.76 11.58 -0.57
N ASP A 354 9.41 12.64 -1.28
CA ASP A 354 8.38 13.60 -0.87
C ASP A 354 7.04 13.40 -1.58
N ALA A 355 6.92 12.40 -2.47
CA ALA A 355 5.72 12.17 -3.27
C ALA A 355 4.45 12.11 -2.42
N VAL A 356 4.45 11.30 -1.36
CA VAL A 356 3.29 11.16 -0.46
C VAL A 356 3.06 12.45 0.32
N CYS A 357 4.12 13.05 0.88
CA CYS A 357 4.04 14.28 1.67
C CYS A 357 3.44 15.47 0.90
N ARG A 358 3.73 15.58 -0.41
CA ARG A 358 3.16 16.61 -1.27
C ARG A 358 1.66 16.40 -1.54
N MET A 359 1.24 15.13 -1.64
CA MET A 359 -0.15 14.77 -1.89
C MET A 359 -1.01 14.78 -0.62
N LEU A 360 -0.44 14.76 0.59
CA LEU A 360 -1.22 14.81 1.83
C LEU A 360 -2.22 15.98 1.85
N HIS A 361 -3.43 15.70 2.30
CA HIS A 361 -4.45 16.73 2.52
C HIS A 361 -3.98 17.73 3.60
N PRO A 362 -4.28 19.04 3.48
CA PRO A 362 -3.84 20.07 4.43
C PRO A 362 -4.11 19.73 5.91
N ASP A 363 -5.30 19.21 6.21
CA ASP A 363 -5.69 18.80 7.57
C ASP A 363 -4.84 17.65 8.14
N ASP A 364 -4.32 16.76 7.27
CA ASP A 364 -3.59 15.56 7.68
C ASP A 364 -2.08 15.79 7.77
N LYS A 365 -1.55 16.84 7.13
CA LYS A 365 -0.12 17.20 7.14
C LYS A 365 0.48 17.38 8.54
N PRO A 366 -0.13 18.15 9.48
CA PRO A 366 0.48 18.41 10.78
C PRO A 366 0.67 17.17 11.65
N GLY A 367 -0.18 16.14 11.47
CA GLY A 367 -0.18 14.93 12.30
C GLY A 367 0.59 13.75 11.71
N TYR A 368 0.90 13.76 10.41
CA TYR A 368 1.48 12.62 9.71
C TYR A 368 2.90 12.28 10.20
N MET A 369 3.87 13.17 9.96
CA MET A 369 5.28 12.94 10.31
C MET A 369 5.52 12.75 11.83
N PRO A 370 4.92 13.55 12.73
CA PRO A 370 5.09 13.34 14.16
C PRO A 370 4.64 11.95 14.62
N SER A 371 3.55 11.41 14.04
CA SER A 371 3.07 10.07 14.40
C SER A 371 4.01 8.97 13.93
N LEU A 372 4.59 9.09 12.73
CA LEU A 372 5.58 8.16 12.20
C LEU A 372 6.88 8.19 13.03
N VAL A 373 7.36 9.38 13.40
CA VAL A 373 8.56 9.55 14.24
C VAL A 373 8.33 9.06 15.68
N ALA A 374 7.14 9.27 16.25
CA ALA A 374 6.82 8.74 17.57
C ALA A 374 6.85 7.20 17.57
N ALA A 375 6.25 6.58 16.55
CA ALA A 375 6.24 5.13 16.38
C ALA A 375 7.65 4.56 16.07
N SER A 376 8.50 5.30 15.34
CA SER A 376 9.89 4.87 15.09
C SER A 376 10.71 4.83 16.37
N ARG A 377 10.57 5.84 17.24
CA ARG A 377 11.24 5.92 18.55
C ARG A 377 10.78 4.81 19.49
N ALA A 378 9.49 4.49 19.47
CA ALA A 378 8.91 3.42 20.29
C ALA A 378 9.13 2.01 19.71
N LEU A 379 9.54 1.91 18.44
CA LEU A 379 9.61 0.65 17.67
C LEU A 379 8.29 -0.13 17.70
N THR A 380 7.16 0.58 17.61
CA THR A 380 5.83 -0.02 17.56
C THR A 380 5.24 0.01 16.15
N PRO A 381 4.39 -0.96 15.78
CA PRO A 381 3.64 -0.90 14.53
C PRO A 381 2.90 0.44 14.39
N TRP A 382 2.95 1.01 13.20
CA TRP A 382 2.30 2.27 12.85
C TRP A 382 1.16 2.01 11.89
N GLN A 383 -0.05 2.43 12.26
CA GLN A 383 -1.24 2.35 11.42
C GLN A 383 -1.91 3.71 11.38
N ARG A 384 -2.26 4.17 10.18
CA ARG A 384 -2.93 5.47 10.00
C ARG A 384 -3.80 5.48 8.75
N GLU A 385 -4.99 6.06 8.88
CA GLU A 385 -5.82 6.48 7.76
C GLU A 385 -5.62 7.98 7.54
N PHE A 386 -5.38 8.41 6.29
CA PHE A 386 -5.17 9.82 5.96
C PHE A 386 -5.63 10.10 4.53
N ARG A 387 -5.93 11.37 4.24
CA ARG A 387 -6.34 11.80 2.91
C ARG A 387 -5.13 12.23 2.07
N ILE A 388 -5.16 11.87 0.80
CA ILE A 388 -4.30 12.44 -0.23
C ILE A 388 -5.15 13.16 -1.28
N VAL A 389 -4.59 14.17 -1.93
CA VAL A 389 -5.16 14.91 -3.04
C VAL A 389 -4.35 14.56 -4.28
N ARG A 390 -4.96 13.82 -5.20
CA ARG A 390 -4.35 13.42 -6.46
C ARG A 390 -5.19 13.91 -7.62
N ASN A 391 -4.59 14.68 -8.53
CA ASN A 391 -5.28 15.29 -9.67
C ASN A 391 -6.55 16.06 -9.27
N GLY A 392 -6.54 16.70 -8.09
CA GLY A 392 -7.69 17.43 -7.53
C GLY A 392 -8.75 16.56 -6.85
N VAL A 393 -8.63 15.24 -6.88
CA VAL A 393 -9.56 14.30 -6.23
C VAL A 393 -8.99 13.86 -4.88
N VAL A 394 -9.81 13.91 -3.83
CA VAL A 394 -9.47 13.41 -2.50
C VAL A 394 -9.60 11.89 -2.49
N ARG A 395 -8.58 11.20 -2.00
CA ARG A 395 -8.57 9.75 -1.76
C ARG A 395 -8.18 9.46 -0.32
N TRP A 396 -8.77 8.43 0.26
CA TRP A 396 -8.41 7.92 1.58
C TRP A 396 -7.42 6.77 1.45
N ILE A 397 -6.28 6.91 2.12
CA ILE A 397 -5.23 5.91 2.17
C ILE A 397 -5.15 5.35 3.58
N GLU A 398 -5.18 4.04 3.71
CA GLU A 398 -4.79 3.35 4.93
C GLU A 398 -3.35 2.86 4.76
N THR A 399 -2.47 3.20 5.70
CA THR A 399 -1.10 2.68 5.73
C THR A 399 -0.85 1.93 7.03
N ARG A 400 -0.25 0.74 6.91
CA ARG A 400 0.23 -0.08 8.02
C ARG A 400 1.70 -0.37 7.81
N ALA A 401 2.54 -0.04 8.78
CA ALA A 401 3.98 -0.26 8.69
C ALA A 401 4.56 -0.79 10.00
N VAL A 402 5.52 -1.70 9.90
CA VAL A 402 6.24 -2.27 11.04
C VAL A 402 7.68 -1.74 11.03
N PRO A 403 8.19 -1.22 12.16
CA PRO A 403 9.54 -0.70 12.23
C PRO A 403 10.56 -1.79 12.55
N GLU A 404 11.76 -1.65 11.99
CA GLU A 404 12.94 -2.45 12.26
C GLU A 404 14.17 -1.53 12.41
N ARG A 405 15.12 -1.87 13.28
CA ARG A 405 16.37 -1.10 13.37
C ARG A 405 17.25 -1.42 12.17
N HIS A 406 17.63 -0.41 11.42
CA HIS A 406 18.52 -0.60 10.27
C HIS A 406 20.00 -0.68 10.73
N PRO A 407 20.85 -1.56 10.17
CA PRO A 407 22.25 -1.72 10.58
C PRO A 407 23.10 -0.44 10.45
N ALA A 408 22.80 0.41 9.47
CA ALA A 408 23.46 1.70 9.28
C ALA A 408 22.91 2.83 10.18
N GLY A 409 22.06 2.49 11.16
CA GLY A 409 21.33 3.44 12.00
C GLY A 409 19.99 3.88 11.40
N GLY A 410 19.13 4.47 12.25
CA GLY A 410 17.76 4.84 11.88
C GLY A 410 16.76 3.67 11.95
N THR A 411 15.61 3.84 11.31
CA THR A 411 14.51 2.87 11.32
C THR A 411 14.11 2.51 9.89
N LEU A 412 14.16 1.23 9.54
CA LEU A 412 13.59 0.69 8.32
C LEU A 412 12.13 0.30 8.57
N TRP A 413 11.21 0.86 7.80
CA TRP A 413 9.79 0.57 7.87
C TRP A 413 9.40 -0.39 6.76
N HIS A 414 8.79 -1.52 7.10
CA HIS A 414 8.14 -2.40 6.13
C HIS A 414 6.65 -2.11 6.14
N GLY A 415 6.14 -1.54 5.05
CA GLY A 415 4.79 -0.99 5.02
C GLY A 415 3.94 -1.44 3.84
N PHE A 416 2.63 -1.33 4.06
CA PHE A 416 1.58 -1.56 3.08
C PHE A 416 0.61 -0.38 3.11
N SER A 417 0.33 0.21 1.95
CA SER A 417 -0.66 1.27 1.77
C SER A 417 -1.76 0.84 0.81
N SER A 418 -3.02 0.97 1.18
CA SER A 418 -4.18 0.67 0.34
C SER A 418 -5.10 1.88 0.18
N ASP A 419 -5.80 1.93 -0.96
CA ASP A 419 -6.90 2.87 -1.19
C ASP A 419 -8.15 2.37 -0.47
N VAL A 420 -8.64 3.13 0.50
CA VAL A 420 -9.86 2.82 1.26
C VAL A 420 -10.97 3.86 0.99
N THR A 421 -10.86 4.61 -0.11
CA THR A 421 -11.81 5.67 -0.49
C THR A 421 -13.23 5.15 -0.57
N ALA A 422 -13.48 4.06 -1.33
CA ALA A 422 -14.82 3.50 -1.47
C ALA A 422 -15.44 3.08 -0.12
N ARG A 423 -14.64 2.47 0.77
CA ARG A 423 -15.10 2.13 2.13
C ARG A 423 -15.45 3.38 2.93
N LYS A 424 -14.61 4.42 2.86
CA LYS A 424 -14.83 5.67 3.59
C LYS A 424 -16.00 6.47 3.06
N GLU A 425 -16.23 6.48 1.75
CA GLU A 425 -17.40 7.10 1.15
C GLU A 425 -18.70 6.44 1.62
N ILE A 426 -18.74 5.10 1.69
CA ILE A 426 -19.90 4.37 2.23
C ILE A 426 -20.09 4.68 3.72
N GLU A 427 -19.03 4.66 4.52
CA GLU A 427 -19.07 4.95 5.97
C GLU A 427 -19.58 6.39 6.23
N LEU A 428 -19.02 7.38 5.52
CA LEU A 428 -19.41 8.78 5.66
C LEU A 428 -20.82 9.06 5.11
N ALA A 429 -21.20 8.43 3.99
CA ALA A 429 -22.54 8.56 3.43
C ALA A 429 -23.59 7.94 4.35
N LEU A 430 -23.30 6.77 4.93
CA LEU A 430 -24.18 6.12 5.92
C LEU A 430 -24.34 7.03 7.14
N ARG A 431 -23.24 7.48 7.73
CA ARG A 431 -23.27 8.37 8.89
C ARG A 431 -24.04 9.68 8.60
N SER A 432 -23.77 10.31 7.46
CA SER A 432 -24.51 11.52 7.05
C SER A 432 -25.99 11.24 6.80
N SER A 433 -26.34 10.05 6.31
CA SER A 433 -27.74 9.64 6.15
C SER A 433 -28.40 9.38 7.50
N GLU A 434 -27.71 8.74 8.44
CA GLU A 434 -28.20 8.49 9.81
C GLU A 434 -28.39 9.80 10.58
N GLU A 435 -27.42 10.71 10.53
CA GLU A 435 -27.51 12.03 11.16
C GLU A 435 -28.67 12.84 10.57
N ARG A 436 -28.82 12.86 9.23
CA ARG A 436 -29.95 13.52 8.56
C ARG A 436 -31.29 12.89 8.91
N TRP A 437 -31.36 11.56 8.97
CA TRP A 437 -32.57 10.84 9.37
C TRP A 437 -32.96 11.14 10.81
N SER A 438 -32.00 11.08 11.73
CA SER A 438 -32.21 11.39 13.16
C SER A 438 -32.73 12.81 13.35
N LEU A 439 -32.09 13.81 12.72
CA LEU A 439 -32.53 15.21 12.77
C LEU A 439 -33.92 15.41 12.16
N ALA A 440 -34.22 14.75 11.03
CA ALA A 440 -35.53 14.85 10.39
C ALA A 440 -36.64 14.21 11.24
N ALA A 441 -36.39 13.04 11.84
CA ALA A 441 -37.32 12.37 12.73
C ALA A 441 -37.57 13.20 14.00
N GLU A 442 -36.53 13.78 14.60
CA GLU A 442 -36.64 14.65 15.76
C GLU A 442 -37.44 15.92 15.45
N ALA A 443 -37.11 16.62 14.35
CA ALA A 443 -37.82 17.83 13.93
C ALA A 443 -39.29 17.58 13.58
N ALA A 444 -39.62 16.41 13.03
CA ALA A 444 -40.99 16.00 12.73
C ALA A 444 -41.76 15.50 13.97
N GLY A 445 -41.09 15.30 15.11
CA GLY A 445 -41.69 14.72 16.32
C GLY A 445 -42.07 13.25 16.16
N ILE A 446 -41.42 12.54 15.24
CA ILE A 446 -41.70 11.13 14.93
C ILE A 446 -40.92 10.24 15.90
N GLY A 447 -41.62 9.35 16.60
CA GLY A 447 -41.03 8.29 17.41
C GLY A 447 -41.17 6.93 16.75
N ILE A 448 -40.19 6.06 16.93
CA ILE A 448 -40.16 4.71 16.39
C ILE A 448 -40.63 3.69 17.44
N ALA A 449 -41.50 2.79 17.00
CA ALA A 449 -41.99 1.65 17.77
C ALA A 449 -41.78 0.34 16.99
N GLU A 450 -41.30 -0.68 17.69
CA GLU A 450 -41.12 -2.03 17.17
C GLU A 450 -41.93 -3.01 17.99
N LEU A 451 -42.74 -3.83 17.32
CA LEU A 451 -43.51 -4.91 17.91
C LEU A 451 -42.85 -6.25 17.58
N ASP A 452 -42.46 -6.99 18.61
CA ASP A 452 -42.10 -8.41 18.53
C ASP A 452 -43.37 -9.24 18.73
N LEU A 453 -43.82 -9.92 17.66
CA LEU A 453 -45.06 -10.68 17.69
C LEU A 453 -44.93 -12.00 18.48
N GLU A 454 -43.73 -12.59 18.55
CA GLU A 454 -43.52 -13.83 19.29
C GLU A 454 -43.61 -13.60 20.79
N ARG A 455 -43.11 -12.46 21.25
CA ARG A 455 -43.15 -12.08 22.67
C ARG A 455 -44.39 -11.26 23.05
N GLY A 456 -45.05 -10.64 22.07
CA GLY A 456 -46.16 -9.72 22.30
C GLY A 456 -45.71 -8.41 22.96
N LEU A 457 -44.47 -7.98 22.69
CA LEU A 457 -43.82 -6.86 23.36
C LEU A 457 -43.44 -5.77 22.35
N MET A 458 -43.61 -4.53 22.78
CA MET A 458 -43.25 -3.33 22.05
C MET A 458 -41.99 -2.69 22.65
N ASN A 459 -41.12 -2.22 21.77
CA ASN A 459 -39.98 -1.37 22.10
C ASN A 459 -40.20 0.01 21.52
N PHE A 460 -39.95 1.03 22.33
CA PHE A 460 -40.09 2.44 21.94
C PHE A 460 -38.74 3.13 22.03
N ASP A 461 -38.45 3.98 21.05
CA ASP A 461 -37.37 4.96 21.19
C ASP A 461 -37.77 6.10 22.15
N ALA A 462 -36.83 7.01 22.42
CA ALA A 462 -37.06 8.11 23.35
C ALA A 462 -38.24 9.02 22.95
N ARG A 463 -38.43 9.26 21.64
CA ARG A 463 -39.51 10.11 21.13
C ARG A 463 -40.86 9.39 21.18
N ALA A 464 -40.91 8.10 20.89
CA ALA A 464 -42.11 7.30 20.98
C ALA A 464 -42.57 7.15 22.43
N CYS A 465 -41.64 6.98 23.38
CA CYS A 465 -41.96 7.07 24.81
C CYS A 465 -42.60 8.41 25.15
N ALA A 466 -42.01 9.54 24.73
CA ALA A 466 -42.57 10.86 24.96
C ALA A 466 -43.98 11.02 24.34
N ASN A 467 -44.17 10.56 23.10
CA ASN A 467 -45.46 10.60 22.41
C ASN A 467 -46.53 9.76 23.15
N HIS A 468 -46.16 8.65 23.79
CA HIS A 468 -47.07 7.81 24.58
C HIS A 468 -47.15 8.21 26.07
N GLY A 469 -46.46 9.25 26.51
CA GLY A 469 -46.41 9.66 27.93
C GLY A 469 -45.60 8.72 28.84
N LEU A 470 -44.78 7.85 28.25
CA LEU A 470 -43.97 6.86 28.97
C LEU A 470 -42.58 7.41 29.31
N LYS A 471 -41.95 6.87 30.36
CA LYS A 471 -40.55 7.22 30.71
C LYS A 471 -39.57 6.43 29.87
N PHE A 472 -38.54 7.08 29.32
CA PHE A 472 -37.46 6.39 28.61
C PHE A 472 -36.31 6.01 29.58
N PRO A 473 -35.75 4.79 29.51
CA PRO A 473 -36.15 3.68 28.64
C PRO A 473 -37.38 2.94 29.18
N GLN A 474 -38.28 2.52 28.27
CA GLN A 474 -39.41 1.63 28.56
C GLN A 474 -39.25 0.33 27.76
N PRO A 475 -38.34 -0.57 28.15
CA PRO A 475 -38.16 -1.83 27.43
C PRO A 475 -39.36 -2.75 27.67
N HIS A 476 -39.72 -3.57 26.67
CA HIS A 476 -40.70 -4.65 26.79
C HIS A 476 -42.11 -4.18 27.20
N TYR A 477 -42.65 -3.15 26.56
CA TYR A 477 -44.01 -2.68 26.83
C TYR A 477 -45.06 -3.62 26.18
N PRO A 478 -45.98 -4.26 26.92
CA PRO A 478 -46.90 -5.23 26.34
C PRO A 478 -47.84 -4.61 25.29
N LEU A 479 -48.07 -5.33 24.18
CA LEU A 479 -49.04 -4.91 23.15
C LEU A 479 -50.45 -4.71 23.73
N THR A 480 -50.83 -5.52 24.71
CA THR A 480 -52.12 -5.42 25.41
C THR A 480 -52.26 -4.11 26.17
N ASP A 481 -51.17 -3.61 26.76
CA ASP A 481 -51.17 -2.38 27.55
C ASP A 481 -51.26 -1.17 26.62
N TRP A 482 -50.61 -1.24 25.44
CA TRP A 482 -50.77 -0.24 24.39
C TRP A 482 -52.22 -0.16 23.91
N LEU A 483 -52.87 -1.29 23.61
CA LEU A 483 -54.30 -1.31 23.23
C LEU A 483 -55.21 -0.81 24.36
N ALA A 484 -54.88 -1.10 25.62
CA ALA A 484 -55.64 -0.63 26.77
C ALA A 484 -55.52 0.89 26.95
N ALA A 485 -54.38 1.49 26.60
CA ALA A 485 -54.18 2.94 26.65
C ALA A 485 -54.92 3.69 25.50
N VAL A 486 -55.36 3.01 24.45
CA VAL A 486 -56.23 3.61 23.43
C VAL A 486 -57.60 3.95 24.05
N HIS A 487 -58.11 5.15 23.73
CA HIS A 487 -59.41 5.64 24.19
C HIS A 487 -60.51 4.61 23.89
N PRO A 488 -61.47 4.38 24.81
CA PRO A 488 -62.50 3.34 24.67
C PRO A 488 -63.24 3.33 23.32
N ASP A 489 -63.62 4.51 22.83
CA ASP A 489 -64.32 4.66 21.54
C ASP A 489 -63.48 4.26 20.32
N ASP A 490 -62.16 4.43 20.39
CA ASP A 490 -61.25 4.21 19.26
C ASP A 490 -60.65 2.79 19.29
N ARG A 491 -60.63 2.14 20.46
CA ARG A 491 -59.95 0.87 20.71
C ARG A 491 -60.35 -0.24 19.75
N TYR A 492 -61.65 -0.44 19.54
CA TYR A 492 -62.14 -1.49 18.64
C TYR A 492 -61.66 -1.28 17.20
N GLY A 493 -61.69 -0.03 16.72
CA GLY A 493 -61.25 0.32 15.38
C GLY A 493 -59.73 0.18 15.19
N VAL A 494 -58.93 0.53 16.20
CA VAL A 494 -57.47 0.35 16.16
C VAL A 494 -57.11 -1.14 16.19
N GLN A 495 -57.74 -1.91 17.07
CA GLN A 495 -57.52 -3.35 17.18
C GLN A 495 -57.86 -4.08 15.87
N ALA A 496 -59.02 -3.79 15.27
CA ALA A 496 -59.42 -4.41 14.01
C ALA A 496 -58.42 -4.12 12.86
N ARG A 497 -57.90 -2.89 12.78
CA ARG A 497 -56.87 -2.53 11.79
C ARG A 497 -55.54 -3.23 12.04
N LEU A 498 -55.12 -3.35 13.31
CA LEU A 498 -53.92 -4.10 13.68
C LEU A 498 -54.05 -5.57 13.28
N GLU A 499 -55.15 -6.22 13.64
CA GLU A 499 -55.43 -7.62 13.29
C GLU A 499 -55.46 -7.83 11.77
N GLN A 500 -56.08 -6.91 11.03
CA GLN A 500 -56.07 -6.94 9.56
C GLN A 500 -54.65 -6.79 8.98
N ALA A 501 -53.84 -5.86 9.50
CA ALA A 501 -52.47 -5.67 9.04
C ALA A 501 -51.64 -6.94 9.28
N LEU A 502 -51.75 -7.55 10.45
CA LEU A 502 -51.05 -8.80 10.78
C LEU A 502 -51.52 -9.99 9.94
N ALA A 503 -52.83 -10.10 9.67
CA ALA A 503 -53.40 -11.17 8.85
C ALA A 503 -52.98 -11.07 7.37
N THR A 504 -52.84 -9.85 6.86
CA THR A 504 -52.47 -9.60 5.46
C THR A 504 -50.97 -9.40 5.22
N GLY A 505 -50.17 -9.28 6.29
CA GLY A 505 -48.78 -8.82 6.20
C GLY A 505 -48.64 -7.37 5.70
N GLY A 506 -49.71 -6.58 5.86
CA GLY A 506 -49.86 -5.23 5.32
C GLY A 506 -49.33 -4.12 6.24
N MET A 507 -49.91 -2.93 6.07
CA MET A 507 -49.61 -1.73 6.84
C MET A 507 -50.76 -1.40 7.80
N LEU A 508 -50.41 -0.96 9.00
CA LEU A 508 -51.31 -0.35 9.97
C LEU A 508 -51.19 1.16 9.83
N GLU A 509 -52.30 1.81 9.52
CA GLU A 509 -52.45 3.26 9.54
C GLU A 509 -53.65 3.60 10.41
N ALA A 510 -53.44 4.41 11.44
CA ALA A 510 -54.50 4.82 12.33
C ALA A 510 -54.20 6.16 12.99
N ARG A 511 -55.26 6.95 13.17
CA ARG A 511 -55.28 8.12 14.05
C ARG A 511 -56.27 7.84 15.17
N TYR A 512 -55.82 7.94 16.41
CA TYR A 512 -56.62 7.57 17.58
C TYR A 512 -56.24 8.40 18.80
N ARG A 513 -57.16 8.50 19.76
CA ARG A 513 -56.93 9.12 21.05
C ARG A 513 -56.29 8.13 22.00
N LEU A 514 -55.24 8.55 22.69
CA LEU A 514 -54.50 7.81 23.69
C LEU A 514 -54.71 8.48 25.04
N GLN A 515 -55.11 7.69 26.04
CA GLN A 515 -55.09 8.09 27.44
C GLN A 515 -53.69 7.84 27.99
N ARG A 516 -52.90 8.91 28.12
CA ARG A 516 -51.55 8.84 28.67
C ARG A 516 -51.58 8.64 30.19
N THR A 517 -50.47 8.18 30.75
CA THR A 517 -50.30 7.99 32.19
C THR A 517 -50.28 9.30 33.00
N ASP A 518 -50.14 10.45 32.36
CA ASP A 518 -50.25 11.79 32.98
C ASP A 518 -51.69 12.34 32.97
N ASP A 519 -52.68 11.51 32.63
CA ASP A 519 -54.11 11.84 32.53
C ASP A 519 -54.43 12.89 31.45
N VAL A 520 -53.50 13.12 30.53
CA VAL A 520 -53.66 13.99 29.36
C VAL A 520 -54.05 13.13 28.15
N GLU A 521 -55.17 13.47 27.53
CA GLU A 521 -55.54 12.86 26.25
C GLU A 521 -54.61 13.38 25.13
N ALA A 522 -54.00 12.46 24.39
CA ALA A 522 -53.17 12.77 23.23
C ALA A 522 -53.76 12.12 21.98
N THR A 523 -53.83 12.84 20.86
CA THR A 523 -54.16 12.25 19.57
C THR A 523 -52.88 11.78 18.90
N LEU A 524 -52.73 10.47 18.73
CA LEU A 524 -51.59 9.90 18.02
C LEU A 524 -51.98 9.47 16.61
N GLU A 525 -51.05 9.68 15.68
CA GLU A 525 -51.08 9.12 14.34
C GLU A 525 -49.96 8.08 14.22
N ILE A 526 -50.30 6.89 13.74
CA ILE A 526 -49.36 5.78 13.59
C ILE A 526 -49.34 5.25 12.16
N PHE A 527 -48.14 4.86 11.72
CA PHE A 527 -47.89 4.13 10.50
C PHE A 527 -46.93 2.99 10.81
N ALA A 528 -47.33 1.74 10.64
CA ALA A 528 -46.49 0.58 10.91
C ALA A 528 -46.58 -0.47 9.82
N ARG A 529 -45.46 -1.09 9.46
CA ARG A 529 -45.39 -2.17 8.47
C ARG A 529 -45.00 -3.48 9.13
N CYS A 530 -45.63 -4.57 8.70
CA CYS A 530 -45.22 -5.90 9.13
C CYS A 530 -43.77 -6.22 8.71
N THR A 531 -43.04 -6.88 9.59
CA THR A 531 -41.73 -7.48 9.31
C THR A 531 -41.89 -8.98 9.10
N LEU A 532 -41.25 -9.49 8.05
CA LEU A 532 -41.34 -10.89 7.64
C LEU A 532 -40.07 -11.64 8.08
N GLY A 533 -40.27 -12.83 8.64
CA GLY A 533 -39.17 -13.77 8.92
C GLY A 533 -38.76 -14.58 7.70
N SER A 534 -37.79 -15.48 7.89
CA SER A 534 -37.23 -16.36 6.83
C SER A 534 -38.27 -17.26 6.14
N ALA A 535 -39.41 -17.52 6.78
CA ALA A 535 -40.50 -18.34 6.24
C ALA A 535 -41.66 -17.53 5.63
N GLN A 536 -41.48 -16.25 5.28
CA GLN A 536 -42.55 -15.36 4.80
C GLN A 536 -43.72 -15.18 5.81
N ARG A 537 -43.50 -15.57 7.07
CA ARG A 537 -44.44 -15.35 8.16
C ARG A 537 -44.18 -13.99 8.81
N VAL A 538 -45.24 -13.29 9.19
CA VAL A 538 -45.14 -12.05 9.98
C VAL A 538 -44.57 -12.39 11.35
N ILE A 539 -43.44 -11.77 11.70
CA ILE A 539 -42.73 -11.95 12.99
C ILE A 539 -42.82 -10.71 13.89
N GLY A 540 -43.32 -9.59 13.36
CA GLY A 540 -43.42 -8.33 14.08
C GLY A 540 -43.93 -7.18 13.22
N MET A 541 -43.85 -5.97 13.76
CA MET A 541 -44.10 -4.72 13.03
C MET A 541 -43.08 -3.66 13.41
N VAL A 542 -42.71 -2.80 12.48
CA VAL A 542 -41.95 -1.58 12.77
C VAL A 542 -42.74 -0.38 12.26
N GLY A 543 -42.84 0.66 13.08
CA GLY A 543 -43.66 1.80 12.75
C GLY A 543 -43.23 3.10 13.40
N THR A 544 -43.83 4.17 12.92
CA THR A 544 -43.68 5.52 13.43
C THR A 544 -44.95 5.96 14.13
N CYS A 545 -44.81 6.73 15.20
CA CYS A 545 -45.90 7.38 15.91
C CYS A 545 -45.62 8.88 16.05
N ARG A 546 -46.65 9.70 15.89
CA ARG A 546 -46.56 11.15 16.02
C ARG A 546 -47.70 11.68 16.87
N ASP A 547 -47.37 12.58 17.79
CA ASP A 547 -48.37 13.35 18.52
C ASP A 547 -48.90 14.49 17.64
N VAL A 548 -50.18 14.40 17.28
CA VAL A 548 -50.91 15.36 16.43
C VAL A 548 -52.02 16.06 17.20
N THR A 549 -51.94 16.10 18.54
CA THR A 549 -52.98 16.69 19.41
C THR A 549 -53.25 18.16 19.08
N GLN A 550 -52.20 18.98 19.00
CA GLN A 550 -52.36 20.40 18.63
C GLN A 550 -52.90 20.56 17.21
N GLN A 551 -52.41 19.76 16.27
CA GLN A 551 -52.85 19.82 14.88
C GLN A 551 -54.33 19.41 14.75
N ALA A 552 -54.77 18.38 15.47
CA ALA A 552 -56.17 17.97 15.55
C ALA A 552 -57.06 19.09 16.10
N ALA A 553 -56.64 19.72 17.21
CA ALA A 553 -57.39 20.81 17.82
C ALA A 553 -57.52 22.02 16.88
N HIS A 554 -56.44 22.39 16.18
CA HIS A 554 -56.46 23.47 15.20
C HIS A 554 -57.35 23.16 13.99
N GLU A 555 -57.29 21.93 13.49
CA GLU A 555 -58.13 21.48 12.38
C GLU A 555 -59.62 21.51 12.76
N GLN A 556 -59.95 21.06 13.97
CA GLN A 556 -61.30 21.15 14.53
C GLN A 556 -61.77 22.60 14.68
N LEU A 557 -60.96 23.46 15.31
CA LEU A 557 -61.24 24.89 15.47
C LEU A 557 -61.49 25.58 14.12
N ARG A 558 -60.72 25.22 13.09
CA ARG A 558 -60.90 25.78 11.74
C ARG A 558 -62.22 25.34 11.12
N SER A 559 -62.56 24.06 11.23
CA SER A 559 -63.85 23.52 10.77
C SER A 559 -65.05 24.19 11.45
N ASP A 560 -64.96 24.37 12.78
CA ASP A 560 -66.01 25.02 13.56
C ASP A 560 -66.17 26.49 13.16
N LYS A 561 -65.05 27.21 12.96
CA LYS A 561 -65.05 28.60 12.48
C LYS A 561 -65.69 28.72 11.10
N GLU A 562 -65.33 27.87 10.14
CA GLU A 562 -65.91 27.89 8.80
C GLU A 562 -67.43 27.65 8.82
N THR A 563 -67.89 26.75 9.70
CA THR A 563 -69.31 26.45 9.87
C THR A 563 -70.04 27.65 10.46
N ALA A 564 -69.48 28.30 11.48
CA ALA A 564 -70.03 29.52 12.07
C ALA A 564 -70.08 30.68 11.04
N GLU A 565 -69.03 30.89 10.26
CA GLU A 565 -68.98 31.93 9.22
C GLU A 565 -70.01 31.68 8.09
N ARG A 566 -70.21 30.42 7.69
CA ARG A 566 -71.25 30.06 6.71
C ARG A 566 -72.65 30.38 7.24
N ALA A 567 -72.93 30.04 8.49
CA ALA A 567 -74.21 30.37 9.13
C ALA A 567 -74.43 31.89 9.23
N SER A 568 -73.39 32.66 9.61
CA SER A 568 -73.46 34.12 9.71
C SER A 568 -73.72 34.81 8.37
N ARG A 569 -73.05 34.37 7.29
CA ARG A 569 -73.26 34.89 5.93
C ARG A 569 -74.68 34.64 5.43
N ALA A 570 -75.21 33.42 5.62
CA ALA A 570 -76.56 33.06 5.22
C ALA A 570 -77.64 33.93 5.91
N LYS A 571 -77.45 34.22 7.21
CA LYS A 571 -78.35 35.10 7.98
C LYS A 571 -78.41 36.52 7.37
N SER A 572 -77.27 37.05 6.92
CA SER A 572 -77.18 38.41 6.38
C SER A 572 -77.79 38.57 5.00
N GLU A 573 -77.52 37.62 4.12
CA GLU A 573 -78.07 37.61 2.77
C GLU A 573 -79.60 37.53 2.81
N PHE A 574 -80.14 36.72 3.73
CA PHE A 574 -81.57 36.65 3.98
C PHE A 574 -82.17 38.00 4.38
N LEU A 575 -81.57 38.70 5.36
CA LEU A 575 -82.07 40.00 5.84
C LEU A 575 -82.04 41.09 4.76
N SER A 576 -80.96 41.14 3.96
CA SER A 576 -80.82 42.12 2.86
C SER A 576 -81.91 41.93 1.79
N ARG A 577 -82.13 40.68 1.36
CA ARG A 577 -83.15 40.35 0.35
C ARG A 577 -84.56 40.71 0.83
N VAL A 578 -84.92 40.29 2.05
CA VAL A 578 -86.25 40.57 2.63
C VAL A 578 -86.50 42.07 2.72
N SER A 579 -85.51 42.87 3.12
CA SER A 579 -85.70 44.32 3.21
C SER A 579 -85.95 44.98 1.84
N HIS A 580 -85.23 44.57 0.79
CA HIS A 580 -85.46 45.09 -0.55
C HIS A 580 -86.88 44.77 -1.06
N GLU A 581 -87.35 43.55 -0.81
CA GLU A 581 -88.69 43.11 -1.18
C GLU A 581 -89.80 43.82 -0.39
N LEU A 582 -89.55 44.21 0.87
CA LEU A 582 -90.53 44.98 1.66
C LEU A 582 -90.53 46.47 1.30
N ARG A 583 -89.37 47.06 1.01
CA ARG A 583 -89.23 48.49 0.70
C ARG A 583 -89.96 48.86 -0.59
N THR A 584 -89.89 48.01 -1.60
CA THR A 584 -90.46 48.27 -2.93
C THR A 584 -91.99 48.48 -2.91
N PRO A 585 -92.82 47.56 -2.40
CA PRO A 585 -94.26 47.77 -2.31
C PRO A 585 -94.62 48.90 -1.35
N LEU A 586 -93.87 49.07 -0.26
CA LEU A 586 -94.12 50.13 0.72
C LEU A 586 -93.89 51.54 0.15
N ASN A 587 -92.83 51.71 -0.65
CA ASN A 587 -92.59 52.94 -1.41
C ASN A 587 -93.70 53.20 -2.44
N GLY A 588 -94.23 52.14 -3.08
CA GLY A 588 -95.38 52.25 -3.97
C GLY A 588 -96.63 52.76 -3.25
N ILE A 589 -96.99 52.12 -2.12
CA ILE A 589 -98.14 52.52 -1.28
C ILE A 589 -97.98 53.97 -0.81
N LEU A 590 -96.81 54.34 -0.32
CA LEU A 590 -96.51 55.71 0.12
C LEU A 590 -96.57 56.71 -1.03
N GLY A 591 -96.05 56.36 -2.21
CA GLY A 591 -96.06 57.20 -3.40
C GLY A 591 -97.48 57.51 -3.88
N PHE A 592 -98.33 56.48 -4.01
CA PHE A 592 -99.74 56.68 -4.36
C PHE A 592 -100.49 57.47 -3.29
N ALA A 593 -100.25 57.16 -2.01
CA ALA A 593 -100.86 57.90 -0.92
C ALA A 593 -100.43 59.39 -0.88
N GLN A 594 -99.18 59.70 -1.24
CA GLN A 594 -98.70 61.09 -1.38
C GLN A 594 -99.32 61.79 -2.59
N LEU A 595 -99.45 61.12 -3.74
CA LEU A 595 -100.11 61.68 -4.92
C LEU A 595 -101.58 62.02 -4.63
N MET A 596 -102.30 61.13 -3.93
CA MET A 596 -103.68 61.40 -3.48
C MET A 596 -103.77 62.59 -2.52
N ALA A 597 -102.73 62.84 -1.71
CA ALA A 597 -102.68 63.98 -0.80
C ALA A 597 -102.34 65.30 -1.52
N ILE A 598 -101.68 65.25 -2.69
CA ILE A 598 -101.24 66.41 -3.48
C ILE A 598 -102.25 66.78 -4.58
N ASP A 599 -103.12 65.84 -4.99
CA ASP A 599 -104.10 66.07 -6.05
C ASP A 599 -105.04 67.24 -5.73
N ARG A 600 -104.96 68.29 -6.55
CA ARG A 600 -105.73 69.54 -6.40
C ARG A 600 -107.02 69.54 -7.23
N VAL A 601 -107.26 68.52 -8.05
CA VAL A 601 -108.42 68.46 -8.96
C VAL A 601 -109.66 67.92 -8.23
N GLN A 602 -109.48 66.97 -7.30
CA GLN A 602 -110.52 66.52 -6.37
C GLN A 602 -110.01 66.61 -4.93
N SER A 603 -110.46 67.62 -4.19
CA SER A 603 -110.12 67.71 -2.77
C SER A 603 -110.75 66.56 -2.00
N LEU A 604 -109.93 65.80 -1.26
CA LEU A 604 -110.39 64.73 -0.39
C LEU A 604 -111.36 65.26 0.68
N ALA A 605 -112.35 64.45 1.05
CA ALA A 605 -113.19 64.75 2.19
C ALA A 605 -112.34 64.75 3.49
N PRO A 606 -112.68 65.56 4.52
CA PRO A 606 -111.87 65.69 5.74
C PRO A 606 -111.54 64.36 6.42
N ASP A 607 -112.47 63.39 6.40
CA ASP A 607 -112.25 62.05 6.95
C ASP A 607 -111.32 61.19 6.12
N GLN A 608 -111.37 61.32 4.78
CA GLN A 608 -110.47 60.61 3.88
C GLN A 608 -109.04 61.15 4.00
N ALA A 609 -108.88 62.47 4.12
CA ALA A 609 -107.59 63.11 4.37
C ALA A 609 -106.96 62.64 5.69
N ARG A 610 -107.75 62.54 6.79
CA ARG A 610 -107.28 62.02 8.09
C ARG A 610 -106.83 60.55 8.03
N ARG A 611 -107.57 59.71 7.31
CA ARG A 611 -107.22 58.29 7.12
C ARG A 611 -105.95 58.16 6.26
N LEU A 612 -105.83 58.95 5.20
CA LEU A 612 -104.66 58.96 4.33
C LEU A 612 -103.39 59.43 5.07
N ASP A 613 -103.50 60.46 5.91
CA ASP A 613 -102.40 60.89 6.79
C ASP A 613 -101.97 59.78 7.74
N SER A 614 -102.93 59.01 8.28
CA SER A 614 -102.64 57.87 9.15
C SER A 614 -101.90 56.75 8.40
N VAL A 615 -102.29 56.45 7.15
CA VAL A 615 -101.60 55.47 6.28
C VAL A 615 -100.19 55.94 5.95
N LEU A 616 -100.02 57.23 5.60
CA LEU A 616 -98.72 57.82 5.32
C LEU A 616 -97.80 57.78 6.53
N ARG A 617 -98.33 58.10 7.73
CA ARG A 617 -97.58 58.07 8.98
C ARG A 617 -97.16 56.64 9.36
N ALA A 618 -98.08 55.68 9.27
CA ALA A 618 -97.79 54.27 9.53
C ALA A 618 -96.78 53.68 8.53
N GLY A 619 -96.92 53.98 7.24
CA GLY A 619 -96.00 53.50 6.20
C GLY A 619 -94.60 54.10 6.34
N ARG A 620 -94.47 55.40 6.64
CA ARG A 620 -93.16 56.02 6.93
C ARG A 620 -92.49 55.38 8.14
N HIS A 621 -93.26 55.15 9.21
CA HIS A 621 -92.73 54.51 10.42
C HIS A 621 -92.26 53.07 10.19
N LEU A 622 -93.00 52.27 9.40
CA LEU A 622 -92.57 50.91 9.05
C LEU A 622 -91.27 50.91 8.23
N LEU A 623 -91.11 51.88 7.33
CA LEU A 623 -89.92 52.01 6.50
C LEU A 623 -88.69 52.42 7.34
N GLU A 624 -88.89 53.27 8.36
CA GLU A 624 -87.89 53.60 9.37
C GLU A 624 -87.46 52.33 10.15
N LEU A 625 -88.41 51.57 10.69
CA LEU A 625 -88.12 50.34 11.45
C LEU A 625 -87.35 49.30 10.62
N ILE A 626 -87.73 49.10 9.36
CA ILE A 626 -87.03 48.17 8.46
C ILE A 626 -85.58 48.64 8.21
N ASN A 627 -85.39 49.94 8.01
CA ASN A 627 -84.05 50.49 7.81
C ASN A 627 -83.20 50.40 9.08
N ASP A 628 -83.78 50.63 10.26
CA ASP A 628 -83.07 50.51 11.53
C ASP A 628 -82.64 49.07 11.81
N MET A 629 -83.51 48.08 11.54
CA MET A 629 -83.17 46.67 11.68
C MET A 629 -82.04 46.26 10.74
N LEU A 630 -82.03 46.76 9.49
CA LEU A 630 -80.91 46.54 8.57
C LEU A 630 -79.62 47.19 9.04
N ASN A 631 -79.68 48.41 9.55
CA ASN A 631 -78.51 49.11 10.06
C ASN A 631 -77.90 48.35 11.24
N LEU A 632 -78.73 47.82 12.15
CA LEU A 632 -78.27 46.98 13.25
C LEU A 632 -77.60 45.69 12.74
N ALA A 633 -78.24 45.00 11.79
CA ALA A 633 -77.68 43.78 11.20
C ALA A 633 -76.31 44.04 10.54
N ARG A 634 -76.13 45.17 9.85
CA ARG A 634 -74.85 45.57 9.26
C ARG A 634 -73.77 45.88 10.30
N ILE A 635 -74.14 46.47 11.43
CA ILE A 635 -73.21 46.77 12.53
C ILE A 635 -72.72 45.48 13.21
N GLU A 636 -73.61 44.50 13.44
CA GLU A 636 -73.24 43.21 14.03
C GLU A 636 -72.26 42.39 13.17
N GLN A 637 -72.20 42.65 11.86
CA GLN A 637 -71.34 41.92 10.93
C GLN A 637 -69.94 42.50 10.76
N GLU A 638 -69.57 43.54 11.52
CA GLU A 638 -68.33 44.33 11.34
C GLU A 638 -68.17 44.97 9.93
N ASP A 639 -69.15 44.80 9.03
CA ASP A 639 -69.15 45.29 7.64
C ASP A 639 -69.54 46.79 7.52
N PHE A 640 -69.62 47.49 8.66
CA PHE A 640 -69.84 48.93 8.69
C PHE A 640 -68.50 49.66 8.67
N SER A 641 -67.85 49.71 7.50
CA SER A 641 -66.57 50.43 7.34
C SER A 641 -66.78 51.95 7.44
N LEU A 642 -66.57 52.53 8.63
CA LEU A 642 -66.58 53.98 8.82
C LEU A 642 -65.39 54.62 8.10
N GLN A 643 -65.66 55.53 7.14
CA GLN A 643 -64.60 56.25 6.45
C GLN A 643 -64.17 57.45 7.28
N ARG A 644 -63.08 57.31 8.06
CA ARG A 644 -62.55 58.41 8.87
C ARG A 644 -61.97 59.50 7.98
N SER A 645 -62.58 60.68 8.04
CA SER A 645 -62.10 61.91 7.40
C SER A 645 -62.18 63.07 8.39
N PRO A 646 -61.38 64.14 8.23
CA PRO A 646 -61.55 65.34 9.02
C PRO A 646 -62.86 66.02 8.67
N VAL A 647 -63.82 66.00 9.61
CA VAL A 647 -65.16 66.59 9.48
C VAL A 647 -65.23 67.87 10.31
N ASN A 648 -65.63 68.97 9.69
CA ASN A 648 -65.94 70.21 10.39
C ASN A 648 -67.34 70.12 11.02
N LEU A 649 -67.37 69.77 12.31
CA LEU A 649 -68.62 69.55 13.06
C LEU A 649 -69.52 70.79 13.09
N ALA A 650 -68.95 72.00 13.10
CA ALA A 650 -69.76 73.22 13.11
C ALA A 650 -70.50 73.42 11.77
N ALA A 651 -69.84 73.12 10.66
CA ALA A 651 -70.44 73.18 9.33
C ALA A 651 -71.51 72.09 9.15
N THR A 652 -71.23 70.86 9.60
CA THR A 652 -72.21 69.76 9.59
C THR A 652 -73.41 70.11 10.45
N LEU A 653 -73.21 70.60 11.68
CA LEU A 653 -74.29 71.00 12.57
C LEU A 653 -75.14 72.13 11.96
N GLN A 654 -74.51 73.12 11.31
CA GLN A 654 -75.23 74.20 10.60
C GLN A 654 -76.13 73.63 9.49
N THR A 655 -75.65 72.62 8.77
CA THR A 655 -76.41 71.92 7.73
C THR A 655 -77.60 71.18 8.36
N CYS A 656 -77.38 70.40 9.42
CA CYS A 656 -78.45 69.70 10.13
C CYS A 656 -79.51 70.65 10.71
N PHE A 657 -79.09 71.78 11.28
CA PHE A 657 -80.01 72.80 11.80
C PHE A 657 -80.87 73.39 10.69
N SER A 658 -80.29 73.65 9.51
CA SER A 658 -81.03 74.19 8.37
C SER A 658 -82.10 73.19 7.87
N LEU A 659 -81.78 71.89 7.88
CA LEU A 659 -82.71 70.83 7.49
C LEU A 659 -83.86 70.64 8.50
N ILE A 660 -83.57 70.80 9.79
CA ILE A 660 -84.52 70.54 10.89
C ILE A 660 -85.29 71.81 11.32
N GLN A 661 -84.85 73.00 10.92
CA GLN A 661 -85.52 74.28 11.24
C GLN A 661 -87.03 74.29 10.93
N PRO A 662 -87.49 73.83 9.74
CA PRO A 662 -88.93 73.82 9.43
C PRO A 662 -89.73 72.91 10.38
N LEU A 663 -89.13 71.81 10.84
CA LEU A 663 -89.75 70.90 11.80
C LEU A 663 -89.91 71.58 13.17
N ALA A 664 -88.87 72.26 13.63
CA ALA A 664 -88.91 73.02 14.88
C ALA A 664 -89.95 74.15 14.85
N ASP A 665 -90.01 74.89 13.74
CA ASP A 665 -90.99 75.96 13.53
C ASP A 665 -92.42 75.40 13.56
N SER A 666 -92.66 74.26 12.90
CA SER A 666 -93.96 73.58 12.92
C SER A 666 -94.36 73.05 14.31
N ALA A 667 -93.39 72.65 15.13
CA ALA A 667 -93.60 72.16 16.49
C ALA A 667 -93.66 73.31 17.52
N GLY A 668 -93.42 74.56 17.10
CA GLY A 668 -93.33 75.72 17.98
C GLY A 668 -92.14 75.68 18.94
N VAL A 669 -91.04 75.02 18.56
CA VAL A 669 -89.83 74.85 19.37
C VAL A 669 -88.73 75.77 18.86
N ARG A 670 -88.09 76.53 19.76
CA ARG A 670 -87.00 77.44 19.40
C ARG A 670 -85.67 76.69 19.29
N LEU A 671 -85.10 76.58 18.09
CA LEU A 671 -83.71 76.15 17.91
C LEU A 671 -82.77 77.31 18.22
N ALA A 672 -81.89 77.15 19.22
CA ALA A 672 -80.85 78.12 19.52
C ALA A 672 -79.76 78.06 18.43
N ALA A 673 -79.22 79.21 18.03
CA ALA A 673 -78.21 79.26 16.96
C ALA A 673 -77.06 78.27 17.23
N PRO A 674 -76.64 77.48 16.23
CA PRO A 674 -75.56 76.52 16.40
C PRO A 674 -74.24 77.25 16.71
N PRO A 675 -73.33 76.64 17.48
CA PRO A 675 -72.02 77.20 17.75
C PRO A 675 -71.25 77.46 16.44
N LYS A 676 -70.78 78.70 16.27
CA LYS A 676 -70.07 79.16 15.05
C LYS A 676 -68.59 78.76 14.99
N ARG A 677 -68.01 78.31 16.11
CA ARG A 677 -66.59 77.97 16.17
C ARG A 677 -66.35 76.62 15.50
N ALA A 678 -65.45 76.58 14.52
CA ALA A 678 -65.09 75.34 13.82
C ALA A 678 -64.39 74.36 14.77
N HIS A 679 -64.98 73.17 14.91
CA HIS A 679 -64.39 72.03 15.60
C HIS A 679 -64.24 70.91 14.59
N TRP A 680 -63.05 70.32 14.52
CA TRP A 680 -62.75 69.24 13.57
C TRP A 680 -62.64 67.92 14.31
N ALA A 681 -63.28 66.88 13.78
CA ALA A 681 -63.21 65.53 14.32
C ALA A 681 -62.87 64.53 13.20
N GLN A 682 -62.12 63.47 13.54
CA GLN A 682 -61.88 62.36 12.63
C GLN A 682 -63.05 61.40 12.71
N ALA A 683 -63.95 61.46 11.73
CA ALA A 683 -65.18 60.70 11.72
C ALA A 683 -65.67 60.44 10.29
N ASP A 684 -66.68 59.58 10.15
CA ASP A 684 -67.44 59.46 8.90
C ASP A 684 -68.46 60.60 8.84
N ALA A 685 -68.36 61.45 7.82
CA ALA A 685 -69.19 62.64 7.69
C ALA A 685 -70.69 62.31 7.65
N ARG A 686 -71.08 61.23 6.97
CA ARG A 686 -72.48 60.83 6.82
C ARG A 686 -73.02 60.23 8.10
N ALA A 687 -72.22 59.44 8.80
CA ALA A 687 -72.60 58.88 10.10
C ALA A 687 -72.81 59.99 11.15
N VAL A 688 -71.92 60.99 11.20
CA VAL A 688 -72.06 62.14 12.11
C VAL A 688 -73.32 62.95 11.78
N GLU A 689 -73.57 63.25 10.50
CA GLU A 689 -74.79 63.93 10.08
C GLU A 689 -76.05 63.17 10.51
N GLN A 690 -76.09 61.86 10.31
CA GLN A 690 -77.21 61.01 10.69
C GLN A 690 -77.43 60.98 12.21
N VAL A 691 -76.37 60.86 13.01
CA VAL A 691 -76.45 60.93 14.47
C VAL A 691 -77.02 62.27 14.92
N LEU A 692 -76.50 63.38 14.37
CA LEU A 692 -76.94 64.72 14.71
C LEU A 692 -78.41 64.96 14.31
N LEU A 693 -78.82 64.56 13.11
CA LEU A 693 -80.21 64.67 12.66
C LEU A 693 -81.15 63.84 13.54
N ASN A 694 -80.76 62.62 13.91
CA ASN A 694 -81.57 61.76 14.79
C ASN A 694 -81.74 62.38 16.17
N LEU A 695 -80.66 62.86 16.78
CA LEU A 695 -80.71 63.52 18.09
C LEU A 695 -81.52 64.81 18.06
N LEU A 696 -81.34 65.66 17.04
CA LEU A 696 -82.07 66.93 16.90
C LEU A 696 -83.56 66.70 16.63
N SER A 697 -83.89 65.78 15.72
CA SER A 697 -85.26 65.39 15.43
C SER A 697 -85.95 64.87 16.70
N ASN A 698 -85.30 63.99 17.47
CA ASN A 698 -85.86 63.48 18.72
C ASN A 698 -86.03 64.60 19.76
N ALA A 699 -85.05 65.50 19.88
CA ALA A 699 -85.12 66.63 20.81
C ALA A 699 -86.25 67.62 20.49
N ILE A 700 -86.72 67.67 19.24
CA ILE A 700 -87.87 68.50 18.83
C ILE A 700 -89.18 67.74 18.96
N LYS A 701 -89.25 66.51 18.42
CA LYS A 701 -90.46 65.67 18.44
C LYS A 701 -90.99 65.44 19.86
N TYR A 702 -90.09 65.26 20.82
CA TYR A 702 -90.43 65.00 22.22
C TYR A 702 -90.32 66.25 23.11
N ASN A 703 -90.27 67.44 22.51
CA ASN A 703 -90.25 68.70 23.25
C ASN A 703 -91.67 69.20 23.59
N ARG A 704 -91.74 70.23 24.43
CA ARG A 704 -92.98 70.98 24.71
C ARG A 704 -93.12 72.20 23.78
N PRO A 705 -94.34 72.66 23.49
CA PRO A 705 -94.57 73.91 22.75
C PRO A 705 -93.87 75.10 23.44
N ALA A 706 -93.32 76.02 22.65
CA ALA A 706 -92.48 77.14 23.11
C ALA A 706 -91.20 76.71 23.88
N GLY A 707 -90.84 75.43 23.85
CA GLY A 707 -89.57 74.92 24.34
C GLY A 707 -88.38 75.36 23.50
N SER A 708 -87.16 75.01 23.91
CA SER A 708 -85.96 75.32 23.15
C SER A 708 -84.99 74.14 23.09
N VAL A 709 -84.31 73.99 21.95
CA VAL A 709 -83.22 73.02 21.76
C VAL A 709 -81.91 73.79 21.57
N ARG A 710 -80.89 73.42 22.36
CA ARG A 710 -79.55 74.00 22.29
C ARG A 710 -78.52 72.87 22.19
N VAL A 711 -77.59 73.01 21.26
CA VAL A 711 -76.38 72.19 21.16
C VAL A 711 -75.22 73.03 21.67
N SER A 712 -74.48 72.51 22.63
CA SER A 712 -73.38 73.21 23.33
C SER A 712 -72.10 72.42 23.29
#